data_AF-A0A935PHT9-F1
#
_entry.id   AF-A0A935PHT9-F1
#
_cell.length_a   1.000
_cell.length_b   1.000
_cell.length_c   1.000
_cell.angle_alpha   90.00
_cell.angle_beta   90.00
_cell.angle_gamma   90.00
#
_symmetry.space_group_name_H-M   'P 1'
#
loop_
_entity.id
_entity.type
_entity.pdbx_description
1 polymer ?
#
loop_
_entity_poly.entity_id
_entity_poly.type
_entity_poly.pdbx_seq_one_letter_code
_entity_poly.pdbx_strand_id
1 'polypeptide(L)'
;MELIAPTVSFELRRLVRHPAFAASLLLLGGSALTLIVTGFGPRTVLLTAPYLQAQSLGMLTLVAIFVLTFFVTHAALGDSESKMQELLFPTPLTRGAWFAGRCTAVILAGFAAMIVAAIVLVVAPSLVAVDPARVGPMAFGGALWALLIIVLPNLILIGAILFTAAALSGSSTVTAVAGIGIWALFWVTALLVDSPLLAGTAPPSAEALARAAVIDPFGLSAFFEQTRYWTPEERNTRLMSLSGRLLVNRVLWLTIAAGMLIVAARQMAPRTRAARRVIRLARHETAPTLPSHATHAISALGAWATWRRLTRHELRTALRSWAFVVLVLFWMMAAGIEIVSEVTSGEYGSHLLPTTAVVVDRLLQPVGMLGMIVLLYFAGDIVWRDRVSGMHALTDATPAPALARLGSQLTALLVLPGVLLVTGLGVGLGIQVAFGHVEWRPLVLLGTAWHAGLPLLLFGVGVFTLQVIIPNRWVAMMAGIVLALAGSGELPGVRHPMLRFAAFPLAGYSDFDGFGVSPQSFLAFAAWWMSIAMLLLVAAWALRHHGHDLSFRRRLRGATAALGRPGFAFGAVALLCATVSGVQLANALARTTRFADRAAVLASRAGYERRYRHFHGRAQPAATALMLRVILTPGEARAETRGTLTLVNQSMAPIDTILLNLPRDIRDASFTLSGNHTVSVDSVHQVALVVPQTAMRPGDSLQLDFAHTLDRGGVYASVPPRDVTRNGTVLLHPQLVPAVGYRPQQEIVDPRERAQVGLTITPTPWPRADQAHALASDPSWLMMDVTIGTDPDQVALAVGDLAAAWDSAGRRWFRYTTPQPVTPLTAVISARYAKHVAQAHGTTVEVWHLPEHAVNVDQVAQAALTSIATLSARLGPMPDALLRIVELPRWSGFGAFALRGMVLFPEHRGFLLDERPGGVDLLLRRVAHEVAHQWWGHSVEPPQARKPPAGGIAGEGCRAGGGAIGPRRGRCGCHPRL
;
A
#
# COMPACT_ATOMS: atom_id res chain seq x y z
N MET A 1 43.83 -14.87 -25.08
CA MET A 1 42.45 -14.47 -25.44
C MET A 1 41.66 -15.57 -26.14
N GLU A 2 42.31 -16.47 -26.88
CA GLU A 2 41.67 -17.53 -27.69
C GLU A 2 40.66 -18.42 -26.94
N LEU A 3 40.85 -18.66 -25.64
CA LEU A 3 39.95 -19.50 -24.84
C LEU A 3 38.79 -18.76 -24.17
N ILE A 4 38.77 -17.42 -24.17
CA ILE A 4 37.71 -16.62 -23.52
C ILE A 4 36.39 -16.76 -24.30
N ALA A 5 36.40 -16.50 -25.59
CA ALA A 5 35.19 -16.52 -26.42
C ALA A 5 34.49 -17.90 -26.47
N PRO A 6 35.21 -19.03 -26.58
CA PRO A 6 34.61 -20.36 -26.44
C PRO A 6 33.95 -20.58 -25.07
N THR A 7 34.59 -20.11 -23.99
CA THR A 7 34.05 -20.21 -22.62
C THR A 7 32.78 -19.38 -22.48
N VAL A 8 32.77 -18.14 -22.99
CA VAL A 8 31.56 -17.30 -23.02
C VAL A 8 30.42 -18.02 -23.76
N SER A 9 30.70 -18.53 -24.97
CA SER A 9 29.71 -19.21 -25.80
C SER A 9 29.14 -20.47 -25.13
N PHE A 10 29.98 -21.24 -24.45
CA PHE A 10 29.56 -22.44 -23.72
C PHE A 10 28.65 -22.09 -22.55
N GLU A 11 29.09 -21.18 -21.67
CA GLU A 11 28.33 -20.81 -20.47
C GLU A 11 27.05 -20.07 -20.80
N LEU A 12 27.07 -19.19 -21.82
CA LEU A 12 25.86 -18.52 -22.28
C LEU A 12 24.83 -19.53 -22.81
N ARG A 13 25.24 -20.53 -23.60
CA ARG A 13 24.35 -21.61 -24.06
C ARG A 13 23.79 -22.42 -22.90
N ARG A 14 24.62 -22.70 -21.89
CA ARG A 14 24.21 -23.42 -20.67
C ARG A 14 23.17 -22.63 -19.88
N LEU A 15 23.38 -21.32 -19.67
CA LEU A 15 22.46 -20.45 -18.95
C LEU A 15 21.14 -20.28 -19.72
N VAL A 16 21.19 -19.99 -21.02
CA VAL A 16 19.98 -19.74 -21.85
C VAL A 16 19.09 -20.98 -21.95
N ARG A 17 19.69 -22.19 -21.99
CA ARG A 17 18.92 -23.45 -21.99
C ARG A 17 18.37 -23.82 -20.62
N HIS A 18 18.84 -23.20 -19.55
CA HIS A 18 18.33 -23.46 -18.21
C HIS A 18 16.92 -22.84 -18.06
N PRO A 19 15.93 -23.53 -17.48
CA PRO A 19 14.55 -23.02 -17.35
C PRO A 19 14.48 -21.69 -16.59
N ALA A 20 15.44 -21.43 -15.70
CA ALA A 20 15.55 -20.15 -14.99
C ALA A 20 15.83 -18.95 -15.89
N PHE A 21 16.44 -19.14 -17.07
CA PHE A 21 16.60 -18.05 -18.03
C PHE A 21 15.24 -17.63 -18.60
N ALA A 22 14.43 -18.57 -19.08
CA ALA A 22 13.05 -18.28 -19.50
C ALA A 22 12.22 -17.65 -18.36
N ALA A 23 12.41 -18.15 -17.14
CA ALA A 23 11.80 -17.58 -15.94
C ALA A 23 12.21 -16.11 -15.72
N SER A 24 13.47 -15.75 -15.96
CA SER A 24 13.96 -14.37 -15.87
C SER A 24 13.39 -13.45 -16.94
N LEU A 25 13.19 -13.96 -18.17
CA LEU A 25 12.53 -13.22 -19.25
C LEU A 25 11.08 -12.90 -18.89
N LEU A 26 10.36 -13.89 -18.34
CA LEU A 26 8.99 -13.71 -17.87
C LEU A 26 8.91 -12.76 -16.68
N LEU A 27 9.83 -12.85 -15.72
CA LEU A 27 9.86 -11.97 -14.55
C LEU A 27 10.09 -10.51 -14.96
N LEU A 28 11.16 -10.23 -15.71
CA LEU A 28 11.54 -8.87 -16.07
C LEU A 28 10.61 -8.29 -17.17
N GLY A 29 10.28 -9.08 -18.19
CA GLY A 29 9.33 -8.69 -19.23
C GLY A 29 7.90 -8.55 -18.71
N GLY A 30 7.46 -9.45 -17.82
CA GLY A 30 6.17 -9.34 -17.13
C GLY A 30 6.11 -8.12 -16.22
N SER A 31 7.17 -7.83 -15.45
CA SER A 31 7.25 -6.61 -14.63
C SER A 31 7.17 -5.35 -15.49
N ALA A 32 7.88 -5.31 -16.62
CA ALA A 32 7.78 -4.23 -17.60
C ALA A 32 6.35 -4.06 -18.13
N LEU A 33 5.68 -5.18 -18.46
CA LEU A 33 4.29 -5.16 -18.93
C LEU A 33 3.35 -4.63 -17.85
N THR A 34 3.54 -5.03 -16.58
CA THR A 34 2.74 -4.53 -15.46
C THR A 34 2.88 -3.01 -15.29
N LEU A 35 4.09 -2.46 -15.42
CA LEU A 35 4.31 -0.99 -15.38
C LEU A 35 3.50 -0.28 -16.48
N ILE A 36 3.42 -0.85 -17.68
CA ILE A 36 2.61 -0.30 -18.78
C ILE A 36 1.10 -0.42 -18.51
N VAL A 37 0.63 -1.60 -18.11
CA VAL A 37 -0.80 -1.88 -17.88
C VAL A 37 -1.35 -1.05 -16.72
N THR A 38 -0.54 -0.83 -15.68
CA THR A 38 -0.91 0.01 -14.52
C THR A 38 -0.82 1.51 -14.83
N GLY A 39 -0.30 1.90 -16.00
CA GLY A 39 -0.18 3.30 -16.41
C GLY A 39 0.89 4.07 -15.64
N PHE A 40 1.97 3.40 -15.23
CA PHE A 40 3.05 3.94 -14.41
C PHE A 40 3.58 5.31 -14.92
N GLY A 41 3.91 6.19 -13.97
CA GLY A 41 4.43 7.55 -14.24
C GLY A 41 3.37 8.64 -14.44
N PRO A 42 3.78 9.91 -14.57
CA PRO A 42 2.87 11.05 -14.72
C PRO A 42 2.02 10.95 -15.99
N ARG A 43 0.74 11.32 -15.90
CA ARG A 43 -0.21 11.27 -17.04
C ARG A 43 0.20 12.15 -18.22
N THR A 44 0.99 13.20 -17.99
CA THR A 44 1.48 14.13 -19.02
C THR A 44 2.69 13.63 -19.79
N VAL A 45 3.24 12.47 -19.42
CA VAL A 45 4.39 11.84 -20.08
C VAL A 45 3.95 10.58 -20.84
N LEU A 46 4.38 10.46 -22.09
CA LEU A 46 4.12 9.34 -22.98
C LEU A 46 4.75 8.06 -22.42
N LEU A 47 4.06 6.93 -22.50
CA LEU A 47 4.55 5.62 -22.04
C LEU A 47 5.80 5.15 -22.79
N THR A 48 5.97 5.58 -24.05
CA THR A 48 7.15 5.31 -24.87
C THR A 48 8.22 6.40 -24.75
N ALA A 49 8.06 7.37 -23.85
CA ALA A 49 9.03 8.43 -23.64
C ALA A 49 10.38 7.89 -23.14
N PRO A 50 11.51 8.45 -23.58
CA PRO A 50 12.83 8.06 -23.08
C PRO A 50 12.96 8.20 -21.56
N TYR A 51 12.33 9.22 -20.96
CA TYR A 51 12.29 9.40 -19.51
C TYR A 51 11.66 8.20 -18.78
N LEU A 52 10.46 7.76 -19.19
CA LEU A 52 9.78 6.63 -18.54
C LEU A 52 10.48 5.31 -18.80
N GLN A 53 11.05 5.13 -19.99
CA GLN A 53 11.86 3.95 -20.30
C GLN A 53 13.10 3.88 -19.40
N ALA A 54 13.82 4.98 -19.24
CA ALA A 54 14.99 5.07 -18.37
C ALA A 54 14.66 4.80 -16.90
N GLN A 55 13.60 5.44 -16.38
CA GLN A 55 13.13 5.24 -15.02
C GLN A 55 12.74 3.77 -14.78
N SER A 56 11.95 3.20 -15.68
CA SER A 56 11.46 1.82 -15.59
C SER A 56 12.60 0.80 -15.67
N LEU A 57 13.50 0.94 -16.65
CA LEU A 57 14.66 0.06 -16.79
C LEU A 57 15.60 0.17 -15.60
N GLY A 58 15.83 1.37 -15.07
CA GLY A 58 16.59 1.58 -13.84
C GLY A 58 15.97 0.86 -12.65
N MET A 59 14.66 0.99 -12.43
CA MET A 59 13.95 0.24 -11.37
C MET A 59 14.04 -1.28 -11.57
N LEU A 60 13.89 -1.77 -12.80
CA LEU A 60 13.98 -3.19 -13.12
C LEU A 60 15.39 -3.77 -12.88
N THR A 61 16.46 -2.95 -12.84
CA THR A 61 17.79 -3.44 -12.42
C THR A 61 17.82 -3.90 -10.96
N LEU A 62 16.95 -3.38 -10.09
CA LEU A 62 16.80 -3.87 -8.72
C LEU A 62 16.22 -5.29 -8.69
N VAL A 63 15.27 -5.59 -9.57
CA VAL A 63 14.73 -6.95 -9.76
C VAL A 63 15.80 -7.87 -10.39
N ALA A 64 16.61 -7.33 -11.31
CA ALA A 64 17.70 -8.06 -11.95
C ALA A 64 18.78 -8.55 -10.97
N ILE A 65 18.90 -7.96 -9.76
CA ILE A 65 19.79 -8.46 -8.69
C ILE A 65 19.51 -9.94 -8.41
N PHE A 66 18.24 -10.33 -8.28
CA PHE A 66 17.85 -11.72 -8.00
C PHE A 66 18.16 -12.65 -9.18
N VAL A 67 17.96 -12.17 -10.40
CA VAL A 67 18.30 -12.91 -11.63
C VAL A 67 19.82 -13.16 -11.71
N LEU A 68 20.63 -12.12 -11.51
CA LEU A 68 22.09 -12.23 -11.53
C LEU A 68 22.60 -13.08 -10.38
N THR A 69 22.02 -13.00 -9.19
CA THR A 69 22.37 -13.86 -8.05
C THR A 69 22.26 -15.34 -8.41
N PHE A 70 21.18 -15.71 -9.10
CA PHE A 70 20.99 -17.06 -9.61
C PHE A 70 22.04 -17.45 -10.67
N PHE A 71 22.25 -16.59 -11.68
CA PHE A 71 23.20 -16.87 -12.77
C PHE A 71 24.63 -16.96 -12.27
N VAL A 72 25.05 -16.06 -11.38
CA VAL A 72 26.37 -16.12 -10.74
C VAL A 72 26.52 -17.38 -9.91
N THR A 73 25.51 -17.79 -9.14
CA THR A 73 25.60 -19.04 -8.37
C THR A 73 25.84 -20.24 -9.28
N HIS A 74 25.11 -20.36 -10.40
CA HIS A 74 25.29 -21.48 -11.35
C HIS A 74 26.61 -21.39 -12.12
N ALA A 75 26.98 -20.21 -12.58
CA ALA A 75 28.18 -20.01 -13.38
C ALA A 75 29.45 -20.05 -12.52
N ALA A 76 29.47 -19.49 -11.32
CA ALA A 76 30.65 -19.42 -10.46
C ALA A 76 30.84 -20.70 -9.63
N LEU A 77 29.75 -21.25 -9.08
CA LEU A 77 29.80 -22.34 -8.09
C LEU A 77 29.25 -23.68 -8.61
N GLY A 78 28.61 -23.70 -9.77
CA GLY A 78 27.98 -24.90 -10.31
C GLY A 78 28.95 -26.06 -10.52
N ASP A 79 30.22 -25.78 -10.81
CA ASP A 79 31.23 -26.84 -10.99
C ASP A 79 31.65 -27.45 -9.65
N SER A 80 31.73 -26.65 -8.59
CA SER A 80 31.98 -27.17 -7.23
C SER A 80 30.79 -27.98 -6.72
N GLU A 81 29.57 -27.51 -6.95
CA GLU A 81 28.36 -28.21 -6.51
C GLU A 81 28.17 -29.54 -7.24
N SER A 82 28.54 -29.61 -8.53
CA SER A 82 28.49 -30.82 -9.34
C SER A 82 29.76 -31.69 -9.25
N LYS A 83 30.75 -31.30 -8.43
CA LYS A 83 32.08 -31.95 -8.32
C LYS A 83 32.84 -32.08 -9.65
N MET A 84 32.51 -31.25 -10.65
CA MET A 84 33.15 -31.23 -11.97
C MET A 84 34.50 -30.49 -11.96
N GLN A 85 34.79 -29.71 -10.91
CA GLN A 85 36.04 -28.93 -10.79
C GLN A 85 37.31 -29.78 -10.97
N GLU A 86 37.33 -31.00 -10.43
CA GLU A 86 38.49 -31.90 -10.53
C GLU A 86 38.76 -32.38 -11.96
N LEU A 87 37.73 -32.42 -12.81
CA LEU A 87 37.82 -32.78 -14.23
C LEU A 87 38.18 -31.58 -15.11
N LEU A 88 37.85 -30.36 -14.69
CA LEU A 88 38.11 -29.13 -15.44
C LEU A 88 39.50 -28.55 -15.20
N PHE A 89 40.04 -28.65 -13.98
CA PHE A 89 41.38 -28.13 -13.67
C PHE A 89 42.57 -28.76 -14.44
N PRO A 90 42.53 -30.02 -14.92
CA PRO A 90 43.58 -30.56 -15.78
C PRO A 90 43.46 -30.13 -17.27
N THR A 91 42.40 -29.41 -17.66
CA THR A 91 42.23 -28.92 -19.05
C THR A 91 43.11 -27.68 -19.33
N PRO A 92 43.37 -27.30 -20.59
CA PRO A 92 44.18 -26.11 -20.93
C PRO A 92 43.51 -24.77 -20.57
N LEU A 93 42.41 -24.78 -19.82
CA LEU A 93 41.64 -23.60 -19.49
C LEU A 93 42.37 -22.72 -18.46
N THR A 94 42.87 -21.57 -18.91
CA THR A 94 43.56 -20.61 -18.03
C THR A 94 42.59 -19.95 -17.03
N ARG A 95 43.09 -19.55 -15.87
CA ARG A 95 42.30 -18.90 -14.80
C ARG A 95 41.55 -17.66 -15.29
N GLY A 96 42.26 -16.81 -16.03
CA GLY A 96 41.68 -15.60 -16.61
C GLY A 96 40.60 -15.92 -17.64
N ALA A 97 40.78 -16.97 -18.45
CA ALA A 97 39.78 -17.37 -19.43
C ALA A 97 38.52 -17.97 -18.80
N TRP A 98 38.67 -18.79 -17.76
CA TRP A 98 37.54 -19.34 -17.02
C TRP A 98 36.72 -18.23 -16.33
N PHE A 99 37.40 -17.35 -15.57
CA PHE A 99 36.72 -16.28 -14.84
C PHE A 99 36.09 -15.24 -15.76
N ALA A 100 36.88 -14.67 -16.69
CA ALA A 100 36.38 -13.65 -17.61
C ALA A 100 35.27 -14.20 -18.52
N GLY A 101 35.39 -15.46 -18.96
CA GLY A 101 34.38 -16.11 -19.77
C GLY A 101 33.04 -16.24 -19.05
N ARG A 102 33.05 -16.72 -17.79
CA ARG A 102 31.85 -16.88 -16.96
C ARG A 102 31.23 -15.56 -16.55
N CYS A 103 32.06 -14.61 -16.13
CA CYS A 103 31.59 -13.28 -15.75
C CYS A 103 30.89 -12.59 -16.92
N THR A 104 31.53 -12.60 -18.10
CA THR A 104 30.96 -12.02 -19.32
C THR A 104 29.67 -12.74 -19.72
N ALA A 105 29.64 -14.08 -19.67
CA ALA A 105 28.43 -14.84 -20.01
C ALA A 105 27.23 -14.51 -19.10
N VAL A 106 27.46 -14.35 -17.78
CA VAL A 106 26.40 -13.95 -16.84
C VAL A 106 25.90 -12.54 -17.12
N ILE A 107 26.80 -11.58 -17.36
CA ILE A 107 26.43 -10.21 -17.67
C ILE A 107 25.63 -10.16 -18.97
N LEU A 108 26.06 -10.88 -20.02
CA LEU A 108 25.35 -10.98 -21.29
C LEU A 108 23.98 -11.65 -21.15
N ALA A 109 23.85 -12.70 -20.34
CA ALA A 109 22.56 -13.34 -20.07
C ALA A 109 21.60 -12.38 -19.35
N GLY A 110 22.09 -11.67 -18.32
CA GLY A 110 21.31 -10.64 -17.63
C GLY A 110 20.90 -9.49 -18.55
N PHE A 111 21.83 -9.03 -19.40
CA PHE A 111 21.58 -7.98 -20.37
C PHE A 111 20.54 -8.40 -21.42
N ALA A 112 20.60 -9.64 -21.92
CA ALA A 112 19.60 -10.19 -22.82
C ALA A 112 18.20 -10.22 -22.18
N ALA A 113 18.09 -10.54 -20.89
CA ALA A 113 16.81 -10.48 -20.18
C ALA A 113 16.28 -9.05 -20.04
N MET A 114 17.16 -8.07 -19.81
CA MET A 114 16.79 -6.65 -19.77
C MET A 114 16.44 -6.08 -21.15
N ILE A 115 17.01 -6.60 -22.23
CA ILE A 115 16.59 -6.26 -23.61
C ILE A 115 15.13 -6.67 -23.83
N VAL A 116 14.71 -7.85 -23.35
CA VAL A 116 13.30 -8.25 -23.45
C VAL A 116 12.39 -7.28 -22.69
N ALA A 117 12.77 -6.87 -21.48
CA ALA A 117 12.03 -5.85 -20.74
C ALA A 117 11.97 -4.50 -21.48
N ALA A 118 13.09 -4.05 -22.07
CA ALA A 118 13.14 -2.84 -22.87
C ALA A 118 12.23 -2.91 -24.12
N ILE A 119 12.23 -4.04 -24.83
CA ILE A 119 11.32 -4.28 -25.96
C ILE A 119 9.86 -4.20 -25.50
N VAL A 120 9.52 -4.82 -24.37
CA VAL A 120 8.17 -4.74 -23.80
C VAL A 120 7.78 -3.28 -23.51
N LEU A 121 8.66 -2.49 -22.90
CA LEU A 121 8.37 -1.07 -22.62
C LEU A 121 8.14 -0.23 -23.89
N VAL A 122 8.81 -0.56 -25.00
CA VAL A 122 8.64 0.15 -26.27
C VAL A 122 7.40 -0.33 -27.04
N VAL A 123 7.17 -1.63 -27.09
CA VAL A 123 6.19 -2.26 -28.00
C VAL A 123 4.82 -2.47 -27.32
N ALA A 124 4.78 -2.85 -26.05
CA ALA A 124 3.53 -3.16 -25.35
C ALA A 124 2.52 -2.00 -25.31
N PRO A 125 2.92 -0.72 -25.19
CA PRO A 125 1.97 0.40 -25.26
C PRO A 125 1.14 0.43 -26.55
N SER A 126 1.66 -0.11 -27.66
CA SER A 126 0.94 -0.18 -28.93
C SER A 126 0.09 -1.44 -29.10
N LEU A 127 0.33 -2.48 -28.27
CA LEU A 127 -0.39 -3.76 -28.34
C LEU A 127 -1.49 -3.89 -27.29
N VAL A 128 -1.37 -3.17 -26.17
CA VAL A 128 -2.26 -3.27 -25.02
C VAL A 128 -3.15 -2.03 -24.95
N ALA A 129 -4.38 -2.19 -24.44
CA ALA A 129 -5.30 -1.09 -24.25
C ALA A 129 -4.86 -0.12 -23.13
N VAL A 130 -3.96 0.85 -23.44
CA VAL A 130 -3.41 1.87 -22.49
C VAL A 130 -4.06 3.28 -22.45
N ASP A 131 -3.44 4.40 -22.86
CA ASP A 131 -4.09 5.72 -23.16
C ASP A 131 -3.60 6.24 -24.53
N PRO A 132 -4.37 6.53 -25.63
CA PRO A 132 -3.75 6.62 -26.95
C PRO A 132 -3.01 7.96 -27.01
N ALA A 133 -3.45 8.94 -26.21
CA ALA A 133 -2.78 10.19 -25.96
C ALA A 133 -1.45 10.01 -25.21
N ARG A 134 -1.28 8.89 -24.49
CA ARG A 134 0.00 8.52 -23.85
C ARG A 134 0.83 7.55 -24.67
N VAL A 135 0.36 7.07 -25.82
CA VAL A 135 1.18 6.23 -26.70
C VAL A 135 1.91 7.15 -27.68
N GLY A 136 3.21 7.33 -27.44
CA GLY A 136 4.07 8.03 -28.37
C GLY A 136 4.59 7.12 -29.48
N PRO A 137 5.42 7.66 -30.39
CA PRO A 137 6.19 6.87 -31.32
C PRO A 137 7.04 5.80 -30.59
N MET A 138 7.30 4.68 -31.25
CA MET A 138 8.17 3.63 -30.71
C MET A 138 9.63 4.10 -30.67
N ALA A 139 10.02 4.74 -29.56
CA ALA A 139 11.36 5.31 -29.38
C ALA A 139 12.36 4.26 -28.86
N PHE A 140 12.86 3.39 -29.74
CA PHE A 140 13.90 2.40 -29.39
C PHE A 140 15.22 3.06 -28.95
N GLY A 141 15.52 4.26 -29.45
CA GLY A 141 16.73 5.00 -29.09
C GLY A 141 16.81 5.32 -27.60
N GLY A 142 15.69 5.73 -26.98
CA GLY A 142 15.63 6.00 -25.54
C GLY A 142 15.91 4.74 -24.70
N ALA A 143 15.30 3.62 -25.09
CA ALA A 143 15.47 2.34 -24.42
C ALA A 143 16.90 1.82 -24.57
N LEU A 144 17.49 1.89 -25.76
CA LEU A 144 18.89 1.51 -26.00
C LEU A 144 19.85 2.37 -25.18
N TRP A 145 19.63 3.68 -25.13
CA TRP A 145 20.46 4.60 -24.36
C TRP A 145 20.39 4.31 -22.86
N ALA A 146 19.20 4.07 -22.33
CA ALA A 146 19.01 3.64 -20.94
C ALA A 146 19.64 2.27 -20.65
N LEU A 147 19.55 1.32 -21.59
CA LEU A 147 20.22 0.02 -21.48
C LEU A 147 21.75 0.19 -21.33
N LEU A 148 22.36 1.11 -22.08
CA LEU A 148 23.80 1.31 -22.07
C LEU A 148 24.30 2.11 -20.87
N ILE A 149 23.58 3.16 -20.44
CA ILE A 149 24.05 4.09 -19.40
C ILE A 149 23.61 3.69 -18.00
N ILE A 150 22.44 3.08 -17.87
CA ILE A 150 21.91 2.69 -16.56
C ILE A 150 22.05 1.19 -16.38
N VAL A 151 21.48 0.39 -17.29
CA VAL A 151 21.36 -1.06 -17.08
C VAL A 151 22.71 -1.75 -17.10
N LEU A 152 23.51 -1.56 -18.15
CA LEU A 152 24.78 -2.27 -18.30
C LEU A 152 25.76 -1.98 -17.14
N PRO A 153 26.00 -0.72 -16.71
CA PRO A 153 26.82 -0.44 -15.53
C PRO A 153 26.29 -1.09 -14.25
N ASN A 154 24.97 -1.08 -14.05
CA ASN A 154 24.35 -1.71 -12.89
C ASN A 154 24.57 -3.24 -12.92
N LEU A 155 24.39 -3.90 -14.06
CA LEU A 155 24.64 -5.34 -14.20
C LEU A 155 26.11 -5.72 -13.96
N ILE A 156 27.05 -4.88 -14.42
CA ILE A 156 28.49 -5.07 -14.17
C ILE A 156 28.78 -4.95 -12.66
N LEU A 157 28.23 -3.93 -11.99
CA LEU A 157 28.42 -3.74 -10.55
C LEU A 157 27.82 -4.90 -9.75
N ILE A 158 26.57 -5.29 -10.03
CA ILE A 158 25.90 -6.42 -9.38
C ILE A 158 26.71 -7.70 -9.59
N GLY A 159 27.11 -7.97 -10.84
CA GLY A 159 27.95 -9.11 -11.19
C GLY A 159 29.27 -9.11 -10.41
N ALA A 160 29.96 -7.98 -10.35
CA ALA A 160 31.22 -7.82 -9.63
C ALA A 160 31.10 -8.16 -8.15
N ILE A 161 30.06 -7.64 -7.47
CA ILE A 161 29.82 -7.90 -6.05
C ILE A 161 29.52 -9.40 -5.83
N LEU A 162 28.63 -9.97 -6.64
CA LEU A 162 28.23 -11.38 -6.51
C LEU A 162 29.38 -12.35 -6.82
N PHE A 163 30.15 -12.11 -7.88
CA PHE A 163 31.32 -12.94 -8.20
C PHE A 163 32.39 -12.83 -7.12
N THR A 164 32.57 -11.65 -6.52
CA THR A 164 33.48 -11.48 -5.37
C THR A 164 33.01 -12.28 -4.16
N ALA A 165 31.71 -12.23 -3.84
CA ALA A 165 31.13 -13.02 -2.75
C ALA A 165 31.29 -14.53 -3.00
N ALA A 166 31.00 -15.00 -4.23
CA ALA A 166 31.18 -16.39 -4.63
C ALA A 166 32.66 -16.82 -4.54
N ALA A 167 33.58 -15.98 -5.03
CA ALA A 167 35.01 -16.22 -5.04
C ALA A 167 35.61 -16.36 -3.63
N LEU A 168 35.22 -15.48 -2.71
CA LEU A 168 35.75 -15.44 -1.35
C LEU A 168 35.19 -16.58 -0.48
N SER A 169 33.93 -16.93 -0.67
CA SER A 169 33.21 -17.86 0.20
C SER A 169 33.16 -19.30 -0.32
N GLY A 170 33.16 -19.50 -1.64
CA GLY A 170 32.84 -20.78 -2.26
C GLY A 170 31.42 -21.28 -1.95
N SER A 171 30.51 -20.38 -1.54
CA SER A 171 29.20 -20.76 -1.00
C SER A 171 28.05 -20.06 -1.73
N SER A 172 27.07 -20.85 -2.17
CA SER A 172 25.86 -20.35 -2.81
C SER A 172 25.00 -19.54 -1.84
N THR A 173 25.01 -19.87 -0.54
CA THR A 173 24.28 -19.11 0.48
C THR A 173 24.88 -17.73 0.69
N VAL A 174 26.21 -17.60 0.77
CA VAL A 174 26.88 -16.29 0.90
C VAL A 174 26.68 -15.43 -0.35
N THR A 175 26.67 -16.05 -1.53
CA THR A 175 26.37 -15.35 -2.78
C THR A 175 24.92 -14.83 -2.79
N ALA A 176 23.96 -15.61 -2.30
CA ALA A 176 22.57 -15.18 -2.15
C ALA A 176 22.43 -14.04 -1.11
N VAL A 177 23.14 -14.14 0.01
CA VAL A 177 23.22 -13.07 1.03
C VAL A 177 23.76 -11.79 0.42
N ALA A 178 24.80 -11.87 -0.42
CA ALA A 178 25.34 -10.70 -1.09
C ALA A 178 24.31 -10.06 -2.03
N GLY A 179 23.52 -10.85 -2.76
CA GLY A 179 22.41 -10.35 -3.57
C GLY A 179 21.38 -9.56 -2.75
N ILE A 180 20.92 -10.14 -1.63
CA ILE A 180 20.03 -9.45 -0.69
C ILE A 180 20.70 -8.20 -0.12
N GLY A 181 22.01 -8.28 0.18
CA GLY A 181 22.82 -7.17 0.68
C GLY A 181 22.94 -6.01 -0.32
N ILE A 182 23.04 -6.27 -1.62
CA ILE A 182 23.04 -5.22 -2.65
C ILE A 182 21.69 -4.50 -2.68
N TRP A 183 20.60 -5.26 -2.65
CA TRP A 183 19.26 -4.69 -2.61
C TRP A 183 19.06 -3.87 -1.33
N ALA A 184 19.47 -4.40 -0.19
CA ALA A 184 19.48 -3.71 1.09
C ALA A 184 20.29 -2.41 1.07
N LEU A 185 21.51 -2.46 0.51
CA LEU A 185 22.39 -1.31 0.37
C LEU A 185 21.75 -0.20 -0.46
N PHE A 186 21.04 -0.55 -1.54
CA PHE A 186 20.27 0.44 -2.31
C PHE A 186 19.24 1.15 -1.45
N TRP A 187 18.43 0.41 -0.68
CA TRP A 187 17.41 1.03 0.18
C TRP A 187 18.02 1.92 1.27
N VAL A 188 19.12 1.48 1.88
CA VAL A 188 19.84 2.28 2.90
C VAL A 188 20.42 3.55 2.29
N THR A 189 21.11 3.45 1.15
CA THR A 189 21.71 4.60 0.48
C THR A 189 20.64 5.55 -0.07
N ALA A 190 19.55 5.02 -0.61
CA ALA A 190 18.44 5.82 -1.07
C ALA A 190 17.79 6.59 0.09
N LEU A 191 17.70 6.01 1.29
CA LEU A 191 17.12 6.70 2.44
C LEU A 191 18.09 7.68 3.10
N LEU A 192 19.33 7.30 3.40
CA LEU A 192 20.32 8.16 4.06
C LEU A 192 20.57 9.48 3.32
N VAL A 193 20.18 9.53 2.05
CA VAL A 193 20.42 10.68 1.18
C VAL A 193 19.12 11.27 0.63
N ASP A 194 17.98 10.99 1.28
CA ASP A 194 16.63 11.50 0.95
C ASP A 194 16.30 11.36 -0.55
N SER A 195 16.51 10.16 -1.11
CA SER A 195 16.31 9.90 -2.53
C SER A 195 14.86 10.20 -2.94
N PRO A 196 14.63 10.83 -4.12
CA PRO A 196 13.29 11.11 -4.63
C PRO A 196 12.38 9.88 -4.79
N LEU A 197 12.96 8.67 -4.79
CA LEU A 197 12.21 7.42 -4.84
C LEU A 197 11.58 7.04 -3.50
N LEU A 198 12.15 7.50 -2.38
CA LEU A 198 11.77 7.13 -1.02
C LEU A 198 11.29 8.32 -0.19
N ALA A 199 11.65 9.54 -0.57
CA ALA A 199 11.30 10.76 0.15
C ALA A 199 9.76 10.94 0.14
N GLY A 200 9.15 10.74 1.31
CA GLY A 200 7.77 11.10 1.60
C GLY A 200 7.57 12.60 1.79
N THR A 201 6.32 13.05 1.63
CA THR A 201 5.68 14.36 1.88
C THR A 201 6.38 15.70 1.51
N ALA A 202 7.71 15.78 1.42
CA ALA A 202 8.48 16.96 1.04
C ALA A 202 9.48 16.66 -0.10
N PRO A 203 9.65 17.58 -1.07
CA PRO A 203 10.68 17.43 -2.10
C PRO A 203 12.07 17.47 -1.48
N PRO A 204 13.00 16.58 -1.86
CA PRO A 204 14.34 16.58 -1.29
C PRO A 204 15.08 17.89 -1.60
N SER A 205 15.88 18.35 -0.63
CA SER A 205 16.71 19.53 -0.80
C SER A 205 17.68 19.32 -1.97
N ALA A 206 18.10 20.42 -2.61
CA ALA A 206 19.02 20.34 -3.74
C ALA A 206 20.34 19.67 -3.33
N GLU A 207 20.82 19.93 -2.11
CA GLU A 207 22.03 19.35 -1.53
C GLU A 207 21.90 17.85 -1.21
N ALA A 208 20.77 17.42 -0.64
CA ALA A 208 20.51 16.00 -0.42
C ALA A 208 20.49 15.24 -1.75
N LEU A 209 19.72 15.73 -2.72
CA LEU A 209 19.66 15.12 -4.06
C LEU A 209 21.01 15.07 -4.76
N ALA A 210 21.80 16.14 -4.61
CA ALA A 210 23.17 16.25 -5.07
C ALA A 210 24.09 15.16 -4.50
N ARG A 211 24.02 14.90 -3.18
CA ARG A 211 24.77 13.81 -2.54
C ARG A 211 24.26 12.45 -3.01
N ALA A 212 22.94 12.29 -3.13
CA ALA A 212 22.31 11.03 -3.52
C ALA A 212 22.74 10.62 -4.93
N ALA A 213 22.84 11.60 -5.84
CA ALA A 213 23.28 11.39 -7.20
C ALA A 213 24.67 10.74 -7.32
N VAL A 214 25.58 10.98 -6.37
CA VAL A 214 26.92 10.36 -6.40
C VAL A 214 26.94 9.03 -5.66
N ILE A 215 26.26 8.94 -4.51
CA ILE A 215 26.32 7.79 -3.59
C ILE A 215 25.45 6.61 -4.09
N ASP A 216 24.35 6.86 -4.81
CA ASP A 216 23.47 5.80 -5.29
C ASP A 216 24.18 4.85 -6.29
N PRO A 217 24.41 3.57 -5.97
CA PRO A 217 25.12 2.64 -6.84
C PRO A 217 24.38 2.31 -8.14
N PHE A 218 23.07 2.52 -8.18
CA PHE A 218 22.24 2.29 -9.36
C PHE A 218 22.10 3.56 -10.22
N GLY A 219 22.48 4.72 -9.66
CA GLY A 219 22.40 6.07 -10.21
C GLY A 219 21.01 6.47 -10.74
N LEU A 220 19.97 5.95 -10.10
CA LEU A 220 18.59 6.41 -10.20
C LEU A 220 18.45 7.82 -9.59
N SER A 221 19.09 8.08 -8.45
CA SER A 221 19.11 9.42 -7.84
C SER A 221 19.77 10.46 -8.76
N ALA A 222 20.83 10.08 -9.49
CA ALA A 222 21.46 10.95 -10.49
C ALA A 222 20.54 11.23 -11.68
N PHE A 223 19.76 10.23 -12.11
CA PHE A 223 18.73 10.41 -13.11
C PHE A 223 17.65 11.40 -12.65
N PHE A 224 17.12 11.26 -11.42
CA PHE A 224 16.13 12.21 -10.89
C PHE A 224 16.68 13.62 -10.68
N GLU A 225 17.96 13.74 -10.31
CA GLU A 225 18.63 15.04 -10.20
C GLU A 225 18.68 15.77 -11.55
N GLN A 226 19.15 15.11 -12.59
CA GLN A 226 19.29 15.72 -13.92
C GLN A 226 17.95 16.06 -14.57
N THR A 227 16.90 15.30 -14.25
CA THR A 227 15.56 15.42 -14.87
C THR A 227 14.55 16.21 -14.03
N ARG A 228 14.94 16.65 -12.83
CA ARG A 228 14.07 17.34 -11.86
C ARG A 228 13.30 18.51 -12.48
N TYR A 229 13.98 19.31 -13.29
CA TYR A 229 13.44 20.53 -13.90
C TYR A 229 12.91 20.34 -15.33
N TRP A 230 12.89 19.11 -15.85
CA TRP A 230 12.38 18.87 -17.20
C TRP A 230 10.87 19.06 -17.26
N THR A 231 10.42 19.82 -18.26
CA THR A 231 9.00 19.94 -18.62
C THR A 231 8.46 18.61 -19.15
N PRO A 232 7.12 18.40 -19.18
CA PRO A 232 6.54 17.19 -19.76
C PRO A 232 6.98 16.93 -21.20
N GLU A 233 7.12 17.98 -22.01
CA GLU A 233 7.59 17.90 -23.40
C GLU A 233 9.05 17.43 -23.48
N GLU A 234 9.92 17.99 -22.63
CA GLU A 234 11.32 17.53 -22.54
C GLU A 234 11.40 16.07 -22.08
N ARG A 235 10.60 15.64 -21.09
CA ARG A 235 10.56 14.24 -20.66
C ARG A 235 10.14 13.29 -21.78
N ASN A 236 9.32 13.76 -22.73
CA ASN A 236 8.85 12.96 -23.86
C ASN A 236 9.89 12.77 -24.97
N THR A 237 10.85 13.68 -25.10
CA THR A 237 11.73 13.74 -26.29
C THR A 237 13.23 13.71 -25.94
N ARG A 238 13.61 14.26 -24.80
CA ARG A 238 15.01 14.46 -24.41
C ARG A 238 15.63 13.19 -23.83
N LEU A 239 16.84 12.86 -24.27
CA LEU A 239 17.66 11.81 -23.70
C LEU A 239 18.46 12.34 -22.50
N MET A 240 18.72 11.47 -21.52
CA MET A 240 19.64 11.81 -20.43
C MET A 240 21.05 12.05 -20.99
N SER A 241 21.78 13.02 -20.45
CA SER A 241 23.16 13.27 -20.87
C SER A 241 24.13 12.60 -19.90
N LEU A 242 25.14 11.90 -20.42
CA LEU A 242 26.23 11.34 -19.61
C LEU A 242 27.21 12.45 -19.17
N SER A 243 26.73 13.35 -18.32
CA SER A 243 27.44 14.53 -17.84
C SER A 243 27.09 14.80 -16.38
N GLY A 244 27.79 15.77 -15.76
CA GLY A 244 27.55 16.15 -14.37
C GLY A 244 27.72 14.98 -13.40
N ARG A 245 26.85 14.92 -12.37
CA ARG A 245 26.92 13.90 -11.32
C ARG A 245 26.61 12.49 -11.82
N LEU A 246 25.85 12.34 -12.90
CA LEU A 246 25.60 11.03 -13.52
C LEU A 246 26.91 10.43 -14.05
N LEU A 247 27.74 11.20 -14.75
CA LEU A 247 29.04 10.72 -15.22
C LEU A 247 29.96 10.35 -14.04
N VAL A 248 30.04 11.23 -13.03
CA VAL A 248 30.83 10.97 -11.81
C VAL A 248 30.40 9.67 -11.14
N ASN A 249 29.10 9.45 -11.02
CA ASN A 249 28.52 8.23 -10.49
C ASN A 249 28.94 7.00 -11.29
N ARG A 250 28.82 7.03 -12.63
CA ARG A 250 29.19 5.89 -13.48
C ARG A 250 30.67 5.56 -13.39
N VAL A 251 31.54 6.57 -13.41
CA VAL A 251 32.99 6.37 -13.28
C VAL A 251 33.34 5.77 -11.92
N LEU A 252 32.78 6.32 -10.83
CA LEU A 252 33.02 5.84 -9.46
C LEU A 252 32.65 4.36 -9.31
N TRP A 253 31.41 4.00 -9.63
CA TRP A 253 30.90 2.65 -9.39
C TRP A 253 31.46 1.61 -10.36
N LEU A 254 31.76 1.98 -11.62
CA LEU A 254 32.49 1.08 -12.52
C LEU A 254 33.94 0.84 -12.07
N THR A 255 34.59 1.86 -11.48
CA THR A 255 35.94 1.70 -10.91
C THR A 255 35.92 0.74 -9.71
N ILE A 256 34.92 0.88 -8.82
CA ILE A 256 34.70 -0.06 -7.71
C ILE A 256 34.44 -1.48 -8.24
N ALA A 257 33.55 -1.62 -9.23
CA ALA A 257 33.23 -2.91 -9.84
C ALA A 257 34.47 -3.58 -10.47
N ALA A 258 35.30 -2.81 -11.19
CA ALA A 258 36.55 -3.30 -11.76
C ALA A 258 37.51 -3.79 -10.67
N GLY A 259 37.68 -3.03 -9.59
CA GLY A 259 38.49 -3.44 -8.43
C GLY A 259 38.00 -4.75 -7.81
N MET A 260 36.69 -4.90 -7.62
CA MET A 260 36.06 -6.11 -7.10
C MET A 260 36.27 -7.32 -8.03
N LEU A 261 36.08 -7.16 -9.34
CA LEU A 261 36.34 -8.22 -10.31
C LEU A 261 37.80 -8.68 -10.31
N ILE A 262 38.76 -7.76 -10.14
CA ILE A 262 40.18 -8.10 -9.99
C ILE A 262 40.40 -8.95 -8.73
N VAL A 263 39.77 -8.58 -7.61
CA VAL A 263 39.84 -9.37 -6.35
C VAL A 263 39.23 -10.76 -6.55
N ALA A 264 38.05 -10.84 -7.17
CA ALA A 264 37.37 -12.11 -7.45
C ALA A 264 38.23 -13.03 -8.34
N ALA A 265 38.81 -12.49 -9.42
CA ALA A 265 39.67 -13.22 -10.34
C ALA A 265 40.92 -13.78 -9.65
N ARG A 266 41.49 -13.05 -8.68
CA ARG A 266 42.66 -13.50 -7.89
C ARG A 266 42.30 -14.61 -6.90
N GLN A 267 41.11 -14.56 -6.30
CA GLN A 267 40.69 -15.48 -5.23
C GLN A 267 40.13 -16.81 -5.74
N MET A 268 39.50 -16.83 -6.93
CA MET A 268 38.97 -18.05 -7.58
C MET A 268 40.06 -19.00 -8.13
N ALA A 269 41.30 -18.90 -7.65
CA ALA A 269 42.36 -19.82 -8.02
C ALA A 269 42.02 -21.26 -7.58
N PRO A 270 42.34 -22.30 -8.39
CA PRO A 270 42.15 -23.70 -8.01
C PRO A 270 42.90 -23.99 -6.69
N ARG A 271 42.17 -24.12 -5.58
CA ARG A 271 42.78 -24.48 -4.30
C ARG A 271 43.02 -25.99 -4.30
N THR A 272 44.25 -26.40 -4.58
CA THR A 272 44.77 -27.78 -4.41
C THR A 272 44.80 -28.29 -2.96
N ARG A 273 44.01 -27.69 -2.04
CA ARG A 273 43.93 -28.11 -0.63
C ARG A 273 43.06 -29.36 -0.41
N ALA A 274 42.19 -29.73 -1.36
CA ALA A 274 41.34 -30.91 -1.25
C ALA A 274 42.12 -32.23 -1.35
N ALA A 275 43.15 -32.29 -2.20
CA ALA A 275 43.96 -33.50 -2.40
C ALA A 275 44.68 -33.97 -1.11
N ARG A 276 45.10 -33.04 -0.23
CA ARG A 276 45.76 -33.39 1.04
C ARG A 276 44.80 -33.90 2.13
N ARG A 277 43.49 -33.64 2.02
CA ARG A 277 42.50 -34.05 3.03
C ARG A 277 41.90 -35.43 2.74
N VAL A 278 41.71 -35.76 1.45
CA VAL A 278 41.25 -37.09 1.01
C VAL A 278 42.30 -38.17 1.32
N ILE A 279 43.58 -37.87 1.08
CA ILE A 279 44.69 -38.80 1.43
C ILE A 279 44.83 -38.99 2.95
N ARG A 280 44.42 -38.01 3.76
CA ARG A 280 44.47 -38.08 5.24
C ARG A 280 43.27 -38.83 5.85
N LEU A 281 42.11 -38.82 5.18
CA LEU A 281 40.90 -39.54 5.61
C LEU A 281 40.93 -41.02 5.20
N ALA A 282 41.57 -41.36 4.08
CA ALA A 282 41.75 -42.75 3.65
C ALA A 282 42.67 -43.60 4.56
N ARG A 283 43.33 -42.99 5.56
CA ARG A 283 44.21 -43.69 6.52
C ARG A 283 43.52 -44.19 7.78
N HIS A 284 42.25 -43.87 8.01
CA HIS A 284 41.48 -44.34 9.16
C HIS A 284 40.09 -44.81 8.75
N GLU A 285 40.03 -46.01 8.16
CA GLU A 285 38.80 -46.82 8.16
C GLU A 285 39.12 -48.20 8.72
N THR A 286 38.79 -48.41 10.00
CA THR A 286 38.44 -49.74 10.51
C THR A 286 36.96 -49.96 10.19
N ALA A 287 36.65 -51.09 9.56
CA ALA A 287 35.28 -51.48 9.24
C ALA A 287 34.40 -51.43 10.50
N PRO A 288 33.28 -50.70 10.51
CA PRO A 288 32.35 -50.74 11.63
C PRO A 288 31.69 -52.11 11.66
N THR A 289 31.72 -52.75 12.83
CA THR A 289 30.88 -53.91 13.12
C THR A 289 29.42 -53.48 13.06
N LEU A 290 28.65 -54.09 12.15
CA LEU A 290 27.23 -53.84 11.99
C LEU A 290 26.49 -54.22 13.28
N PRO A 291 25.87 -53.28 14.01
CA PRO A 291 24.98 -53.64 15.11
C PRO A 291 23.77 -54.41 14.55
N SER A 292 23.32 -55.43 15.29
CA SER A 292 22.07 -56.13 14.98
C SER A 292 20.92 -55.11 14.96
N HIS A 293 20.19 -55.07 13.86
CA HIS A 293 19.09 -54.13 13.66
C HIS A 293 17.90 -54.51 14.55
N ALA A 294 17.75 -53.83 15.68
CA ALA A 294 16.47 -53.81 16.38
C ALA A 294 15.52 -52.85 15.62
N THR A 295 14.51 -53.40 14.95
CA THR A 295 13.39 -52.61 14.41
C THR A 295 12.56 -52.08 15.57
N HIS A 296 12.98 -50.96 16.16
CA HIS A 296 12.15 -50.27 17.13
C HIS A 296 10.98 -49.62 16.39
N ALA A 297 9.80 -50.22 16.51
CA ALA A 297 8.56 -49.55 16.14
C ALA A 297 8.44 -48.25 16.95
N ILE A 298 8.44 -47.10 16.27
CA ILE A 298 8.33 -45.80 16.93
C ILE A 298 6.91 -45.68 17.48
N SER A 299 6.76 -45.68 18.80
CA SER A 299 5.47 -45.42 19.47
C SER A 299 5.00 -43.98 19.19
N ALA A 300 3.72 -43.67 19.46
CA ALA A 300 3.19 -42.31 19.29
C ALA A 300 3.98 -41.26 20.10
N LEU A 301 4.46 -41.60 21.30
CA LEU A 301 5.37 -40.78 22.11
C LEU A 301 6.74 -40.57 21.42
N GLY A 302 7.23 -41.58 20.71
CA GLY A 302 8.43 -41.50 19.87
C GLY A 302 8.23 -40.59 18.64
N ALA A 303 7.03 -40.54 18.06
CA ALA A 303 6.72 -39.67 16.92
C ALA A 303 6.74 -38.18 17.30
N TRP A 304 6.16 -37.82 18.45
CA TRP A 304 6.23 -36.45 18.99
C TRP A 304 7.66 -36.04 19.34
N ALA A 305 8.42 -36.92 20.00
CA ALA A 305 9.83 -36.67 20.30
C ALA A 305 10.67 -36.49 19.02
N THR A 306 10.36 -37.25 17.98
CA THR A 306 11.00 -37.14 16.65
C THR A 306 10.66 -35.80 15.99
N TRP A 307 9.36 -35.43 15.93
CA TRP A 307 8.93 -34.13 15.40
C TRP A 307 9.64 -32.98 16.13
N ARG A 308 9.66 -32.97 17.47
CA ARG A 308 10.33 -31.91 18.24
C ARG A 308 11.82 -31.81 17.94
N ARG A 309 12.52 -32.93 17.80
CA ARG A 309 13.96 -32.95 17.45
C ARG A 309 14.19 -32.45 16.03
N LEU A 310 13.37 -32.87 15.07
CA LEU A 310 13.43 -32.41 13.68
C LEU A 310 13.11 -30.91 13.58
N THR A 311 12.06 -30.44 14.24
CA THR A 311 11.69 -29.01 14.28
C THR A 311 12.81 -28.18 14.88
N ARG A 312 13.43 -28.64 15.97
CA ARG A 312 14.61 -27.96 16.56
C ARG A 312 15.79 -27.95 15.60
N HIS A 313 16.01 -29.02 14.85
CA HIS A 313 17.06 -29.08 13.84
C HIS A 313 16.80 -28.07 12.71
N GLU A 314 15.61 -28.12 12.10
CA GLU A 314 15.23 -27.21 11.02
C GLU A 314 15.28 -25.75 11.44
N LEU A 315 14.73 -25.43 12.61
CA LEU A 315 14.75 -24.08 13.15
C LEU A 315 16.18 -23.60 13.41
N ARG A 316 17.04 -24.47 13.97
CA ARG A 316 18.45 -24.13 14.21
C ARG A 316 19.17 -23.86 12.90
N THR A 317 18.92 -24.64 11.87
CA THR A 317 19.56 -24.48 10.56
C THR A 317 19.05 -23.23 9.84
N ALA A 318 17.75 -22.96 9.88
CA ALA A 318 17.16 -21.76 9.29
C ALA A 318 17.58 -20.48 10.01
N LEU A 319 17.37 -20.40 11.33
CA LEU A 319 17.64 -19.18 12.12
C LEU A 319 19.13 -18.84 12.22
N ARG A 320 20.02 -19.83 12.21
CA ARG A 320 21.48 -19.60 12.21
C ARG A 320 22.08 -19.47 10.81
N SER A 321 21.26 -19.55 9.76
CA SER A 321 21.76 -19.30 8.40
C SER A 321 22.17 -17.83 8.26
N TRP A 322 23.31 -17.58 7.62
CA TRP A 322 23.74 -16.20 7.33
C TRP A 322 22.70 -15.43 6.52
N ALA A 323 21.98 -16.13 5.62
CA ALA A 323 20.90 -15.54 4.84
C ALA A 323 19.78 -14.99 5.72
N PHE A 324 19.33 -15.77 6.72
CA PHE A 324 18.29 -15.32 7.62
C PHE A 324 18.77 -14.20 8.54
N VAL A 325 19.99 -14.30 9.09
CA VAL A 325 20.54 -13.28 9.98
C VAL A 325 20.67 -11.92 9.28
N VAL A 326 21.26 -11.89 8.07
CA VAL A 326 21.39 -10.64 7.30
C VAL A 326 20.02 -10.08 6.92
N LEU A 327 19.07 -10.94 6.59
CA LEU A 327 17.70 -10.53 6.28
C LEU A 327 16.96 -9.94 7.47
N VAL A 328 17.12 -10.51 8.68
CA VAL A 328 16.57 -9.96 9.92
C VAL A 328 17.23 -8.63 10.29
N LEU A 329 18.56 -8.52 10.14
CA LEU A 329 19.26 -7.25 10.38
C LEU A 329 18.81 -6.16 9.41
N PHE A 330 18.68 -6.50 8.13
CA PHE A 330 18.12 -5.60 7.13
C PHE A 330 16.68 -5.21 7.48
N TRP A 331 15.86 -6.19 7.87
CA TRP A 331 14.49 -5.95 8.31
C TRP A 331 14.42 -4.99 9.50
N MET A 332 15.19 -5.23 10.57
CA MET A 332 15.21 -4.37 11.76
C MET A 332 15.63 -2.95 11.42
N MET A 333 16.62 -2.80 10.53
CA MET A 333 17.05 -1.51 10.04
C MET A 333 15.97 -0.82 9.21
N ALA A 334 15.33 -1.52 8.26
CA ALA A 334 14.25 -0.98 7.44
C ALA A 334 13.04 -0.57 8.31
N ALA A 335 12.65 -1.41 9.26
CA ALA A 335 11.61 -1.12 10.24
C ALA A 335 11.96 0.13 11.07
N GLY A 336 13.19 0.21 11.58
CA GLY A 336 13.64 1.36 12.35
C GLY A 336 13.66 2.64 11.54
N ILE A 337 14.10 2.56 10.28
CA ILE A 337 14.09 3.64 9.31
C ILE A 337 12.67 4.16 9.06
N GLU A 338 11.72 3.27 8.77
CA GLU A 338 10.33 3.67 8.48
C GLU A 338 9.69 4.38 9.67
N ILE A 339 9.93 3.85 10.87
CA ILE A 339 9.41 4.45 12.11
C ILE A 339 10.11 5.79 12.40
N VAL A 340 11.44 5.86 12.33
CA VAL A 340 12.18 7.10 12.59
C VAL A 340 11.83 8.16 11.55
N SER A 341 11.79 7.82 10.26
CA SER A 341 11.43 8.75 9.19
C SER A 341 10.04 9.35 9.41
N GLU A 342 9.05 8.54 9.81
CA GLU A 342 7.73 9.07 10.14
C GLU A 342 7.75 9.99 11.38
N VAL A 343 8.54 9.63 12.39
CA VAL A 343 8.67 10.38 13.65
C VAL A 343 9.47 11.67 13.49
N THR A 344 10.47 11.72 12.60
CA THR A 344 11.42 12.85 12.49
C THR A 344 11.29 13.67 11.23
N SER A 345 10.73 13.10 10.17
CA SER A 345 10.72 13.69 8.83
C SER A 345 9.29 13.91 8.34
N GLY A 346 8.42 14.34 9.26
CA GLY A 346 7.07 14.77 8.93
C GLY A 346 7.06 16.01 8.03
N GLU A 347 5.87 16.45 7.62
CA GLU A 347 5.69 17.56 6.69
C GLU A 347 6.45 18.83 7.18
N TYR A 348 7.26 19.43 6.30
CA TYR A 348 8.13 20.58 6.64
C TYR A 348 9.11 20.34 7.80
N GLY A 349 9.49 19.08 8.08
CA GLY A 349 10.41 18.73 9.16
C GLY A 349 9.77 18.69 10.54
N SER A 350 8.44 18.51 10.63
CA SER A 350 7.74 18.31 11.90
C SER A 350 8.03 16.94 12.50
N HIS A 351 7.99 16.86 13.83
CA HIS A 351 8.11 15.61 14.56
C HIS A 351 6.73 15.07 14.96
N LEU A 352 6.59 13.74 14.99
CA LEU A 352 5.42 13.04 15.52
C LEU A 352 5.79 12.32 16.81
N LEU A 353 4.85 12.25 17.76
CA LEU A 353 5.00 11.39 18.93
C LEU A 353 5.08 9.93 18.46
N PRO A 354 6.06 9.13 18.92
CA PRO A 354 6.22 7.74 18.48
C PRO A 354 5.21 6.83 19.19
N THR A 355 3.91 7.10 19.08
CA THR A 355 2.87 6.28 19.72
C THR A 355 2.85 4.86 19.15
N THR A 356 2.29 3.93 19.92
CA THR A 356 2.16 2.52 19.51
C THR A 356 1.38 2.40 18.21
N ALA A 357 0.39 3.26 18.01
CA ALA A 357 -0.39 3.36 16.78
C ALA A 357 0.48 3.72 15.56
N VAL A 358 1.39 4.70 15.69
CA VAL A 358 2.33 5.06 14.60
C VAL A 358 3.29 3.92 14.31
N VAL A 359 3.87 3.32 15.34
CA VAL A 359 4.81 2.19 15.20
C VAL A 359 4.18 1.01 14.47
N VAL A 360 3.00 0.57 14.93
CA VAL A 360 2.29 -0.57 14.37
C VAL A 360 1.93 -0.35 12.90
N ASP A 361 1.37 0.82 12.58
CA ASP A 361 0.92 1.16 11.23
C ASP A 361 2.08 1.10 10.22
N ARG A 362 3.26 1.60 10.62
CA ARG A 362 4.47 1.58 9.79
C ARG A 362 5.11 0.22 9.62
N LEU A 363 4.84 -0.73 10.52
CA LEU A 363 5.37 -2.09 10.42
C LEU A 363 4.53 -3.01 9.53
N LEU A 364 3.21 -2.80 9.42
CA LEU A 364 2.29 -3.75 8.77
C LEU A 364 2.68 -4.07 7.32
N GLN A 365 2.87 -3.05 6.48
CA GLN A 365 3.16 -3.25 5.06
C GLN A 365 4.56 -3.84 4.82
N PRO A 366 5.66 -3.29 5.41
CA PRO A 366 6.99 -3.86 5.24
C PRO A 366 7.12 -5.31 5.73
N VAL A 367 6.54 -5.66 6.88
CA VAL A 367 6.50 -7.06 7.37
C VAL A 367 5.82 -7.97 6.37
N GLY A 368 4.67 -7.55 5.82
CA GLY A 368 3.92 -8.34 4.84
C GLY A 368 4.77 -8.64 3.61
N MET A 369 5.42 -7.62 3.04
CA MET A 369 6.20 -7.79 1.81
C MET A 369 7.47 -8.63 2.03
N LEU A 370 8.26 -8.30 3.06
CA LEU A 370 9.48 -9.03 3.37
C LEU A 370 9.18 -10.44 3.86
N GLY A 371 8.16 -10.61 4.69
CA GLY A 371 7.69 -11.92 5.17
C GLY A 371 7.33 -12.87 4.02
N MET A 372 6.65 -12.38 2.98
CA MET A 372 6.36 -13.18 1.79
C MET A 372 7.65 -13.62 1.05
N ILE A 373 8.62 -12.71 0.89
CA ILE A 373 9.92 -13.04 0.27
C ILE A 373 10.69 -14.08 1.08
N VAL A 374 10.71 -13.93 2.42
CA VAL A 374 11.33 -14.88 3.35
C VAL A 374 10.70 -16.25 3.19
N LEU A 375 9.37 -16.33 3.23
CA LEU A 375 8.63 -17.59 3.09
C LEU A 375 8.87 -18.22 1.73
N LEU A 376 8.90 -17.42 0.65
CA LEU A 376 9.17 -17.90 -0.70
C LEU A 376 10.56 -18.57 -0.82
N TYR A 377 11.59 -17.90 -0.32
CA TYR A 377 12.97 -18.40 -0.36
C TYR A 377 13.18 -19.59 0.58
N PHE A 378 12.83 -19.46 1.86
CA PHE A 378 13.09 -20.48 2.87
C PHE A 378 12.21 -21.72 2.70
N ALA A 379 11.03 -21.63 2.09
CA ALA A 379 10.28 -22.83 1.71
C ALA A 379 11.06 -23.66 0.70
N GLY A 380 11.68 -23.02 -0.29
CA GLY A 380 12.55 -23.69 -1.25
C GLY A 380 13.80 -24.29 -0.60
N ASP A 381 14.47 -23.54 0.28
CA ASP A 381 15.66 -24.02 0.98
C ASP A 381 15.34 -25.20 1.91
N ILE A 382 14.36 -25.07 2.80
CA ILE A 382 14.02 -26.10 3.80
C ILE A 382 13.52 -27.39 3.14
N VAL A 383 12.60 -27.30 2.17
CA VAL A 383 12.00 -28.50 1.55
C VAL A 383 13.01 -29.25 0.67
N TRP A 384 13.90 -28.52 -0.02
CA TRP A 384 14.85 -29.12 -0.97
C TRP A 384 16.24 -29.40 -0.41
N ARG A 385 16.54 -29.00 0.83
CA ARG A 385 17.88 -29.10 1.44
C ARG A 385 18.49 -30.50 1.31
N ASP A 386 17.75 -31.53 1.67
CA ASP A 386 18.22 -32.92 1.66
C ASP A 386 18.47 -33.43 0.24
N ARG A 387 17.71 -32.94 -0.75
CA ARG A 387 17.89 -33.31 -2.17
C ARG A 387 19.11 -32.61 -2.76
N VAL A 388 19.28 -31.31 -2.47
CA VAL A 388 20.42 -30.52 -2.95
C VAL A 388 21.74 -31.02 -2.36
N SER A 389 21.73 -31.47 -1.10
CA SER A 389 22.91 -32.06 -0.45
C SER A 389 23.13 -33.55 -0.78
N GLY A 390 22.21 -34.18 -1.51
CA GLY A 390 22.28 -35.61 -1.85
C GLY A 390 21.93 -36.56 -0.70
N MET A 391 21.50 -36.05 0.46
CA MET A 391 21.16 -36.85 1.65
C MET A 391 19.74 -37.45 1.63
N HIS A 392 18.88 -37.04 0.70
CA HIS A 392 17.47 -37.45 0.66
C HIS A 392 17.24 -38.97 0.75
N ALA A 393 18.07 -39.78 0.09
CA ALA A 393 17.97 -41.24 0.14
C ALA A 393 18.26 -41.80 1.56
N LEU A 394 19.24 -41.24 2.26
CA LEU A 394 19.56 -41.60 3.65
C LEU A 394 18.42 -41.19 4.59
N THR A 395 17.88 -39.98 4.40
CA THR A 395 16.77 -39.50 5.22
C THR A 395 15.51 -40.32 4.98
N ASP A 396 15.20 -40.69 3.73
CA ASP A 396 14.00 -41.46 3.37
C ASP A 396 14.06 -42.91 3.87
N ALA A 397 15.26 -43.46 4.07
CA ALA A 397 15.45 -44.78 4.68
C ALA A 397 15.26 -44.80 6.21
N THR A 398 15.16 -43.62 6.86
CA THR A 398 14.92 -43.56 8.31
C THR A 398 13.48 -43.93 8.67
N PRO A 399 13.22 -44.54 9.84
CA PRO A 399 11.86 -44.86 10.31
C PRO A 399 11.06 -43.62 10.73
N ALA A 400 11.55 -42.40 10.46
CA ALA A 400 10.90 -41.16 10.89
C ALA A 400 9.52 -40.99 10.22
N PRO A 401 8.43 -40.76 10.99
CA PRO A 401 7.10 -40.61 10.42
C PRO A 401 7.02 -39.46 9.42
N ALA A 402 6.36 -39.68 8.28
CA ALA A 402 6.25 -38.66 7.21
C ALA A 402 5.60 -37.36 7.72
N LEU A 403 4.59 -37.47 8.59
CA LEU A 403 3.91 -36.31 9.17
C LEU A 403 4.81 -35.55 10.15
N ALA A 404 5.70 -36.24 10.86
CA ALA A 404 6.69 -35.60 11.73
C ALA A 404 7.71 -34.81 10.91
N ARG A 405 8.12 -35.29 9.73
CA ARG A 405 9.05 -34.56 8.84
C ARG A 405 8.39 -33.36 8.14
N LEU A 406 7.21 -33.56 7.53
CA LEU A 406 6.48 -32.46 6.90
C LEU A 406 6.09 -31.40 7.93
N GLY A 407 5.60 -31.83 9.08
CA GLY A 407 5.25 -30.96 10.19
C GLY A 407 6.45 -30.19 10.74
N SER A 408 7.65 -30.77 10.80
CA SER A 408 8.83 -30.05 11.27
C SER A 408 9.31 -28.98 10.30
N GLN A 409 9.31 -29.28 9.00
CA GLN A 409 9.68 -28.32 7.95
C GLN A 409 8.68 -27.16 7.88
N LEU A 410 7.38 -27.46 7.91
CA LEU A 410 6.33 -26.44 7.93
C LEU A 410 6.44 -25.57 9.19
N THR A 411 6.60 -26.17 10.37
CA THR A 411 6.72 -25.39 11.62
C THR A 411 7.93 -24.47 11.58
N ALA A 412 9.08 -24.97 11.12
CA ALA A 412 10.28 -24.15 11.00
C ALA A 412 10.08 -22.97 10.04
N LEU A 413 9.41 -23.18 8.91
CA LEU A 413 9.07 -22.13 7.95
C LEU A 413 8.12 -21.08 8.56
N LEU A 414 7.08 -21.52 9.26
CA LEU A 414 6.05 -20.65 9.85
C LEU A 414 6.56 -19.82 11.05
N VAL A 415 7.62 -20.24 11.73
CA VAL A 415 8.25 -19.46 12.80
C VAL A 415 9.00 -18.24 12.27
N LEU A 416 9.53 -18.29 11.04
CA LEU A 416 10.34 -17.21 10.45
C LEU A 416 9.62 -15.84 10.41
N PRO A 417 8.38 -15.71 9.91
CA PRO A 417 7.65 -14.44 9.95
C PRO A 417 7.36 -13.97 11.39
N GLY A 418 7.20 -14.90 12.34
CA GLY A 418 7.07 -14.57 13.76
C GLY A 418 8.32 -13.89 14.33
N VAL A 419 9.51 -14.32 13.92
CA VAL A 419 10.77 -13.66 14.30
C VAL A 419 10.86 -12.25 13.73
N LEU A 420 10.42 -12.03 12.48
CA LEU A 420 10.36 -10.69 11.88
C LEU A 420 9.40 -9.79 12.67
N LEU A 421 8.19 -10.27 13.00
CA LEU A 421 7.24 -9.52 13.80
C LEU A 421 7.82 -9.13 15.17
N VAL A 422 8.37 -10.09 15.91
CA VAL A 422 8.94 -9.83 17.25
C VAL A 422 10.10 -8.84 17.19
N THR A 423 11.01 -8.99 16.22
CA THR A 423 12.14 -8.08 16.07
C THR A 423 11.72 -6.69 15.62
N GLY A 424 10.73 -6.56 14.73
CA GLY A 424 10.19 -5.27 14.30
C GLY A 424 9.48 -4.52 15.43
N LEU A 425 8.65 -5.23 16.20
CA LEU A 425 8.01 -4.67 17.41
C LEU A 425 9.07 -4.25 18.45
N GLY A 426 10.13 -5.05 18.62
CA GLY A 426 11.26 -4.71 19.49
C GLY A 426 12.00 -3.45 19.05
N VAL A 427 12.19 -3.24 17.74
CA VAL A 427 12.75 -2.00 17.19
C VAL A 427 11.83 -0.81 17.49
N GLY A 428 10.53 -0.96 17.29
CA GLY A 428 9.55 0.07 17.63
C GLY A 428 9.58 0.48 19.11
N LEU A 429 9.62 -0.50 20.01
CA LEU A 429 9.81 -0.25 21.45
C LEU A 429 11.15 0.46 21.73
N GLY A 430 12.23 0.03 21.08
CA GLY A 430 13.55 0.66 21.24
C GLY A 430 13.53 2.14 20.82
N ILE A 431 12.81 2.47 19.75
CA ILE A 431 12.63 3.85 19.30
C ILE A 431 11.79 4.65 20.29
N GLN A 432 10.68 4.10 20.78
CA GLN A 432 9.88 4.74 21.83
C GLN A 432 10.70 5.09 23.07
N VAL A 433 11.56 4.17 23.52
CA VAL A 433 12.50 4.41 24.62
C VAL A 433 13.51 5.51 24.26
N ALA A 434 14.08 5.48 23.06
CA ALA A 434 15.08 6.46 22.61
C ALA A 434 14.52 7.90 22.52
N PHE A 435 13.25 8.05 22.13
CA PHE A 435 12.58 9.35 22.05
C PHE A 435 11.94 9.81 23.38
N GLY A 436 11.96 8.95 24.42
CA GLY A 436 11.43 9.25 25.74
C GLY A 436 9.91 9.14 25.86
N HIS A 437 9.25 8.43 24.93
CA HIS A 437 7.79 8.28 24.87
C HIS A 437 7.43 6.79 24.80
N VAL A 438 7.48 6.12 25.96
CA VAL A 438 7.20 4.67 26.07
C VAL A 438 5.72 4.45 26.36
N GLU A 439 5.02 3.87 25.40
CA GLU A 439 3.61 3.50 25.53
C GLU A 439 3.49 1.96 25.40
N TRP A 440 3.28 1.27 26.51
CA TRP A 440 3.20 -0.20 26.49
C TRP A 440 1.75 -0.68 26.37
N ARG A 441 1.34 -1.07 25.16
CA ARG A 441 -0.02 -1.59 24.87
C ARG A 441 0.02 -3.02 24.30
N PRO A 442 0.21 -4.04 25.16
CA PRO A 442 0.44 -5.42 24.72
C PRO A 442 -0.70 -6.01 23.89
N LEU A 443 -1.96 -5.63 24.17
CA LEU A 443 -3.12 -6.08 23.39
C LEU A 443 -3.10 -5.54 21.96
N VAL A 444 -2.63 -4.30 21.76
CA VAL A 444 -2.47 -3.71 20.43
C VAL A 444 -1.37 -4.44 19.67
N LEU A 445 -0.23 -4.69 20.32
CA LEU A 445 0.89 -5.43 19.73
C LEU A 445 0.51 -6.87 19.34
N LEU A 446 -0.22 -7.58 20.20
CA LEU A 446 -0.75 -8.92 19.90
C LEU A 446 -1.77 -8.88 18.75
N GLY A 447 -2.65 -7.88 18.76
CA GLY A 447 -3.58 -7.63 17.66
C GLY A 447 -2.84 -7.42 16.34
N THR A 448 -1.78 -6.61 16.32
CA THR A 448 -0.94 -6.39 15.15
C THR A 448 -0.28 -7.68 14.67
N ALA A 449 0.30 -8.45 15.59
CA ALA A 449 0.92 -9.73 15.27
C ALA A 449 -0.10 -10.72 14.67
N TRP A 450 -1.35 -10.71 15.12
CA TRP A 450 -2.43 -11.50 14.54
C TRP A 450 -2.78 -11.05 13.12
N HIS A 451 -3.03 -9.75 12.93
CA HIS A 451 -3.44 -9.18 11.64
C HIS A 451 -2.36 -9.26 10.56
N ALA A 452 -1.07 -9.12 10.93
CA ALA A 452 0.06 -9.26 10.01
C ALA A 452 0.55 -10.71 9.88
N GLY A 453 0.52 -11.48 10.97
CA GLY A 453 1.08 -12.83 11.03
C GLY A 453 0.21 -13.86 10.35
N LEU A 454 -1.11 -13.88 10.58
CA LEU A 454 -1.97 -14.91 10.01
C LEU A 454 -1.95 -14.94 8.46
N PRO A 455 -2.02 -13.80 7.73
CA PRO A 455 -1.89 -13.81 6.27
C PRO A 455 -0.56 -14.43 5.82
N LEU A 456 0.55 -14.10 6.50
CA LEU A 456 1.87 -14.69 6.22
C LEU A 456 1.92 -16.18 6.52
N LEU A 457 1.31 -16.64 7.61
CA LEU A 457 1.24 -18.07 7.93
C LEU A 457 0.48 -18.85 6.86
N LEU A 458 -0.66 -18.32 6.40
CA LEU A 458 -1.46 -18.91 5.32
C LEU A 458 -0.71 -18.91 3.98
N PHE A 459 -0.03 -17.80 3.67
CA PHE A 459 0.86 -17.72 2.50
C PHE A 459 1.99 -18.77 2.59
N GLY A 460 2.60 -18.92 3.76
CA GLY A 460 3.64 -19.91 4.05
C GLY A 460 3.16 -21.33 3.83
N VAL A 461 1.94 -21.67 4.26
CA VAL A 461 1.30 -22.98 3.94
C VAL A 461 1.14 -23.15 2.44
N GLY A 462 0.64 -22.14 1.72
CA GLY A 462 0.46 -22.20 0.27
C GLY A 462 1.78 -22.46 -0.48
N VAL A 463 2.82 -21.69 -0.18
CA VAL A 463 4.15 -21.86 -0.80
C VAL A 463 4.78 -23.19 -0.40
N PHE A 464 4.66 -23.61 0.86
CA PHE A 464 5.14 -24.92 1.31
C PHE A 464 4.49 -26.06 0.52
N THR A 465 3.16 -26.02 0.35
CA THR A 465 2.43 -27.01 -0.45
C THR A 465 2.91 -27.02 -1.90
N LEU A 466 3.13 -25.87 -2.52
CA LEU A 466 3.69 -25.78 -3.88
C LEU A 466 5.08 -26.41 -3.96
N GLN A 467 5.97 -26.13 -2.99
CA GLN A 467 7.32 -26.70 -2.91
C GLN A 467 7.32 -28.22 -2.72
N VAL A 468 6.35 -28.76 -1.97
CA VAL A 468 6.19 -30.20 -1.76
C VAL A 468 5.63 -30.90 -3.00
N ILE A 469 4.70 -30.27 -3.72
CA ILE A 469 4.00 -30.90 -4.84
C ILE A 469 4.80 -30.84 -6.13
N ILE A 470 5.35 -29.68 -6.47
CA ILE A 470 5.99 -29.45 -7.77
C ILE A 470 7.40 -30.09 -7.78
N PRO A 471 7.75 -30.91 -8.79
CA PRO A 471 8.99 -31.70 -8.82
C PRO A 471 10.26 -30.88 -9.14
N ASN A 472 10.17 -29.56 -9.16
CA ASN A 472 11.30 -28.68 -9.45
C ASN A 472 11.25 -27.44 -8.54
N ARG A 473 12.31 -27.23 -7.75
CA ARG A 473 12.41 -26.11 -6.79
C ARG A 473 12.15 -24.74 -7.41
N TRP A 474 12.61 -24.52 -8.64
CA TRP A 474 12.52 -23.21 -9.31
C TRP A 474 11.12 -22.98 -9.88
N VAL A 475 10.51 -24.02 -10.45
CA VAL A 475 9.12 -23.96 -10.91
C VAL A 475 8.17 -23.75 -9.73
N ALA A 476 8.44 -24.42 -8.60
CA ALA A 476 7.67 -24.24 -7.37
C ALA A 476 7.79 -22.82 -6.81
N MET A 477 9.00 -22.25 -6.83
CA MET A 477 9.22 -20.87 -6.44
C MET A 477 8.51 -19.89 -7.38
N MET A 478 8.52 -20.13 -8.69
CA MET A 478 7.76 -19.31 -9.65
C MET A 478 6.25 -19.37 -9.40
N ALA A 479 5.71 -20.57 -9.14
CA ALA A 479 4.31 -20.73 -8.75
C ALA A 479 3.98 -19.97 -7.45
N GLY A 480 4.91 -19.93 -6.50
CA GLY A 480 4.79 -19.12 -5.28
C GLY A 480 4.75 -17.61 -5.55
N ILE A 481 5.52 -17.12 -6.52
CA ILE A 481 5.45 -15.71 -6.97
C ILE A 481 4.09 -15.41 -7.60
N VAL A 482 3.60 -16.29 -8.49
CA VAL A 482 2.28 -16.14 -9.11
C VAL A 482 1.18 -16.14 -8.05
N LEU A 483 1.30 -16.97 -7.01
CA LEU A 483 0.38 -16.99 -5.87
C LEU A 483 0.41 -15.66 -5.09
N ALA A 484 1.59 -15.08 -4.85
CA ALA A 484 1.73 -13.77 -4.20
C ALA A 484 1.08 -12.66 -5.02
N LEU A 485 1.33 -12.63 -6.34
CA LEU A 485 0.71 -11.67 -7.26
C LEU A 485 -0.81 -11.83 -7.32
N ALA A 486 -1.32 -13.07 -7.34
CA ALA A 486 -2.76 -13.33 -7.29
C ALA A 486 -3.39 -12.85 -5.97
N GLY A 487 -2.72 -13.04 -4.83
CA GLY A 487 -3.15 -12.51 -3.54
C GLY A 487 -3.21 -10.98 -3.52
N SER A 488 -2.21 -10.31 -4.09
CA SER A 488 -2.18 -8.85 -4.20
C SER A 488 -3.30 -8.27 -5.08
N GLY A 489 -3.90 -9.06 -5.98
CA GLY A 489 -4.93 -8.62 -6.92
C GLY A 489 -4.36 -7.94 -8.18
N GLU A 490 -3.04 -7.97 -8.37
CA GLU A 490 -2.37 -7.46 -9.56
C GLU A 490 -2.55 -8.37 -10.79
N LEU A 491 -2.96 -9.62 -10.57
CA LEU A 491 -3.13 -10.60 -11.65
C LEU A 491 -4.43 -10.32 -12.44
N PRO A 492 -4.37 -10.14 -13.78
CA PRO A 492 -5.56 -9.91 -14.60
C PRO A 492 -6.56 -11.06 -14.47
N GLY A 493 -7.84 -10.75 -14.29
CA GLY A 493 -8.93 -11.73 -14.19
C GLY A 493 -9.21 -12.28 -12.78
N VAL A 494 -8.27 -12.20 -11.84
CA VAL A 494 -8.47 -12.64 -10.44
C VAL A 494 -8.92 -11.45 -9.58
N ARG A 495 -10.17 -11.02 -9.75
CA ARG A 495 -10.70 -9.83 -9.06
C ARG A 495 -11.58 -10.16 -7.86
N HIS A 496 -12.23 -11.32 -7.85
CA HIS A 496 -13.12 -11.67 -6.75
C HIS A 496 -12.32 -11.87 -5.46
N PRO A 497 -12.67 -11.22 -4.32
CA PRO A 497 -11.83 -11.23 -3.12
C PRO A 497 -11.63 -12.61 -2.51
N MET A 498 -12.60 -13.52 -2.63
CA MET A 498 -12.46 -14.91 -2.19
C MET A 498 -11.45 -15.73 -3.02
N LEU A 499 -10.98 -15.23 -4.17
CA LEU A 499 -9.96 -15.88 -5.00
C LEU A 499 -8.55 -15.32 -4.73
N ARG A 500 -8.43 -14.21 -4.01
CA ARG A 500 -7.17 -13.57 -3.66
C ARG A 500 -6.56 -14.27 -2.45
N PHE A 501 -5.75 -15.30 -2.71
CA PHE A 501 -5.22 -16.18 -1.68
C PHE A 501 -4.51 -15.41 -0.55
N ALA A 502 -4.87 -15.72 0.69
CA ALA A 502 -4.34 -15.09 1.91
C ALA A 502 -4.43 -13.54 1.91
N ALA A 503 -5.33 -12.95 1.12
CA ALA A 503 -5.63 -11.53 1.17
C ALA A 503 -6.71 -11.25 2.21
N PHE A 504 -6.50 -10.19 3.00
CA PHE A 504 -7.38 -9.79 4.09
C PHE A 504 -7.79 -8.32 3.99
N PRO A 505 -9.05 -7.98 4.35
CA PRO A 505 -9.52 -6.61 4.44
C PRO A 505 -9.04 -5.97 5.75
N LEU A 506 -7.82 -5.42 5.74
CA LEU A 506 -7.20 -4.81 6.93
C LEU A 506 -7.35 -3.29 6.94
N ALA A 507 -7.76 -2.76 8.08
CA ALA A 507 -7.75 -1.33 8.38
C ALA A 507 -6.51 -0.97 9.21
N GLY A 508 -5.91 0.19 8.96
CA GLY A 508 -4.94 0.79 9.87
C GLY A 508 -5.55 1.09 11.25
N TYR A 509 -4.72 1.05 12.29
CA TYR A 509 -5.10 1.27 13.69
C TYR A 509 -5.25 2.77 14.03
N SER A 510 -6.20 3.12 14.90
CA SER A 510 -6.33 4.46 15.54
C SER A 510 -6.64 4.28 17.01
N ASP A 511 -6.23 5.25 17.81
CA ASP A 511 -6.48 5.26 19.25
C ASP A 511 -7.96 5.41 19.62
N PHE A 512 -8.79 5.90 18.69
CA PHE A 512 -10.24 6.01 18.87
C PHE A 512 -10.97 4.65 18.90
N ASP A 513 -10.90 3.86 17.82
CA ASP A 513 -11.68 2.61 17.63
C ASP A 513 -10.82 1.36 17.39
N GLY A 514 -9.50 1.46 17.56
CA GLY A 514 -8.55 0.39 17.24
C GLY A 514 -8.58 0.01 15.76
N PHE A 515 -8.88 -1.26 15.46
CA PHE A 515 -9.03 -1.78 14.09
C PHE A 515 -10.46 -1.59 13.52
N GLY A 516 -11.38 -1.00 14.27
CA GLY A 516 -12.77 -0.75 13.86
C GLY A 516 -13.58 -2.00 13.53
N VAL A 517 -14.31 -1.99 12.41
CA VAL A 517 -15.13 -3.12 11.90
C VAL A 517 -14.28 -4.20 11.19
N SER A 518 -12.99 -3.92 10.96
CA SER A 518 -12.06 -4.85 10.27
C SER A 518 -11.93 -6.23 10.94
N PRO A 519 -11.92 -6.40 12.28
CA PRO A 519 -11.78 -7.71 12.91
C PRO A 519 -12.89 -8.71 12.52
N GLN A 520 -14.14 -8.25 12.36
CA GLN A 520 -15.23 -9.14 11.93
C GLN A 520 -14.98 -9.65 10.50
N SER A 521 -14.57 -8.74 9.61
CA SER A 521 -14.24 -9.09 8.23
C SER A 521 -13.02 -10.01 8.18
N PHE A 522 -11.99 -9.69 8.98
CA PHE A 522 -10.78 -10.47 9.11
C PHE A 522 -11.07 -11.90 9.57
N LEU A 523 -11.89 -12.08 10.61
CA LEU A 523 -12.25 -13.41 11.12
C LEU A 523 -13.01 -14.26 10.10
N ALA A 524 -13.91 -13.64 9.32
CA ALA A 524 -14.64 -14.35 8.26
C ALA A 524 -13.69 -14.83 7.15
N PHE A 525 -12.76 -13.97 6.71
CA PHE A 525 -11.71 -14.35 5.77
C PHE A 525 -10.70 -15.34 6.37
N ALA A 526 -10.41 -15.25 7.68
CA ALA A 526 -9.53 -16.17 8.39
C ALA A 526 -10.12 -17.58 8.40
N ALA A 527 -11.40 -17.72 8.74
CA ALA A 527 -12.10 -19.00 8.71
C ALA A 527 -12.06 -19.63 7.31
N TRP A 528 -12.37 -18.84 6.28
CA TRP A 528 -12.27 -19.27 4.89
C TRP A 528 -10.85 -19.72 4.53
N TRP A 529 -9.83 -18.88 4.70
CA TRP A 529 -8.48 -19.23 4.27
C TRP A 529 -7.82 -20.31 5.11
N MET A 530 -8.13 -20.41 6.41
CA MET A 530 -7.66 -21.51 7.26
C MET A 530 -8.21 -22.85 6.79
N SER A 531 -9.48 -22.91 6.37
CA SER A 531 -10.06 -24.13 5.83
C SER A 531 -9.44 -24.54 4.49
N ILE A 532 -9.15 -23.56 3.61
CA ILE A 532 -8.40 -23.79 2.37
C ILE A 532 -6.96 -24.24 2.69
N ALA A 533 -6.30 -23.67 3.69
CA ALA A 533 -4.97 -24.09 4.13
C ALA A 533 -4.98 -25.54 4.64
N MET A 534 -6.01 -25.97 5.38
CA MET A 534 -6.16 -27.38 5.77
C MET A 534 -6.23 -28.31 4.56
N LEU A 535 -7.00 -27.94 3.52
CA LEU A 535 -7.06 -28.69 2.26
C LEU A 535 -5.69 -28.72 1.54
N LEU A 536 -4.95 -27.61 1.53
CA LEU A 536 -3.60 -27.55 0.97
C LEU A 536 -2.60 -28.44 1.74
N LEU A 537 -2.75 -28.57 3.05
CA LEU A 537 -1.95 -29.49 3.87
C LEU A 537 -2.30 -30.96 3.59
N VAL A 538 -3.58 -31.28 3.39
CA VAL A 538 -4.01 -32.62 2.94
C VAL A 538 -3.39 -32.94 1.58
N ALA A 539 -3.42 -31.98 0.64
CA ALA A 539 -2.80 -32.14 -0.67
C ALA A 539 -1.28 -32.35 -0.56
N ALA A 540 -0.59 -31.58 0.28
CA ALA A 540 0.84 -31.74 0.54
C ALA A 540 1.17 -33.12 1.12
N TRP A 541 0.35 -33.63 2.05
CA TRP A 541 0.52 -34.96 2.64
C TRP A 541 0.29 -36.07 1.61
N ALA A 542 -0.82 -35.99 0.85
CA ALA A 542 -1.21 -36.97 -0.15
C ALA A 542 -0.21 -37.08 -1.29
N LEU A 543 0.28 -35.93 -1.76
CA LEU A 543 1.15 -35.84 -2.92
C LEU A 543 2.62 -35.74 -2.55
N ARG A 544 3.07 -35.87 -1.30
CA ARG A 544 4.51 -35.74 -0.96
C ARG A 544 5.43 -36.58 -1.86
N HIS A 545 6.63 -36.10 -2.13
CA HIS A 545 7.64 -36.92 -2.80
C HIS A 545 8.22 -37.94 -1.80
N HIS A 546 8.20 -39.23 -2.17
CA HIS A 546 8.80 -40.30 -1.38
C HIS A 546 9.56 -41.26 -2.30
N GLY A 547 10.85 -41.48 -2.03
CA GLY A 547 11.73 -42.29 -2.89
C GLY A 547 12.17 -41.59 -4.18
N HIS A 548 12.80 -42.34 -5.08
CA HIS A 548 13.30 -41.85 -6.38
C HIS A 548 12.16 -41.66 -7.41
N ASP A 549 12.13 -40.47 -8.02
CA ASP A 549 11.43 -40.03 -9.24
C ASP A 549 10.14 -40.75 -9.66
N LEU A 550 9.16 -40.79 -8.76
CA LEU A 550 7.77 -41.05 -9.16
C LEU A 550 7.20 -39.82 -9.90
N SER A 551 6.78 -40.03 -11.15
CA SER A 551 6.08 -39.01 -11.93
C SER A 551 4.80 -38.54 -11.21
N PHE A 552 4.42 -37.29 -11.41
CA PHE A 552 3.25 -36.67 -10.77
C PHE A 552 1.97 -37.51 -10.91
N ARG A 553 1.75 -38.14 -12.08
CA ARG A 553 0.60 -39.02 -12.34
C ARG A 553 0.57 -40.25 -11.42
N ARG A 554 1.73 -40.83 -11.09
CA ARG A 554 1.81 -41.99 -10.17
C ARG A 554 1.50 -41.56 -8.73
N ARG A 555 1.97 -40.39 -8.31
CA ARG A 555 1.65 -39.80 -6.99
C ARG A 555 0.15 -39.56 -6.84
N LEU A 556 -0.51 -39.04 -7.87
CA LEU A 556 -1.96 -38.82 -7.86
C LEU A 556 -2.75 -40.14 -7.72
N ARG A 557 -2.34 -41.20 -8.43
CA ARG A 557 -2.98 -42.54 -8.31
C ARG A 557 -2.77 -43.17 -6.93
N GLY A 558 -1.63 -42.91 -6.29
CA GLY A 558 -1.31 -43.40 -4.95
C GLY A 558 -1.82 -42.53 -3.79
N ALA A 559 -2.46 -41.39 -4.07
CA ALA A 559 -2.81 -40.39 -3.07
C ALA A 559 -3.77 -40.92 -1.98
N THR A 560 -4.74 -41.76 -2.36
CA THR A 560 -5.70 -42.37 -1.44
C THR A 560 -5.01 -43.32 -0.45
N ALA A 561 -4.08 -44.15 -0.95
CA ALA A 561 -3.26 -45.03 -0.14
C ALA A 561 -2.30 -44.23 0.77
N ALA A 562 -1.76 -43.11 0.28
CA ALA A 562 -0.82 -42.27 1.04
C ALA A 562 -1.46 -41.50 2.22
N LEU A 563 -2.76 -41.18 2.13
CA LEU A 563 -3.54 -40.52 3.19
C LEU A 563 -4.06 -41.51 4.24
N GLY A 564 -4.46 -42.70 3.81
CA GLY A 564 -5.18 -43.66 4.66
C GLY A 564 -6.51 -43.11 5.21
N ARG A 565 -7.13 -43.86 6.13
CA ARG A 565 -8.37 -43.47 6.81
C ARG A 565 -8.30 -42.12 7.56
N PRO A 566 -7.28 -41.84 8.39
CA PRO A 566 -7.24 -40.58 9.13
C PRO A 566 -7.03 -39.36 8.21
N GLY A 567 -6.24 -39.49 7.15
CA GLY A 567 -6.05 -38.41 6.18
C GLY A 567 -7.30 -38.12 5.36
N PHE A 568 -8.06 -39.15 4.99
CA PHE A 568 -9.34 -38.96 4.32
C PHE A 568 -10.37 -38.28 5.22
N ALA A 569 -10.48 -38.71 6.49
CA ALA A 569 -11.38 -38.10 7.46
C ALA A 569 -11.04 -36.61 7.70
N PHE A 570 -9.75 -36.29 7.87
CA PHE A 570 -9.29 -34.92 8.00
C PHE A 570 -9.58 -34.08 6.75
N GLY A 571 -9.37 -34.63 5.55
CA GLY A 571 -9.72 -33.99 4.29
C GLY A 571 -11.22 -33.71 4.14
N ALA A 572 -12.08 -34.64 4.56
CA ALA A 572 -13.53 -34.47 4.54
C ALA A 572 -13.98 -33.36 5.50
N VAL A 573 -13.42 -33.31 6.71
CA VAL A 573 -13.68 -32.23 7.67
C VAL A 573 -13.20 -30.88 7.13
N ALA A 574 -11.99 -30.81 6.55
CA ALA A 574 -11.46 -29.60 5.94
C ALA A 574 -12.36 -29.10 4.80
N LEU A 575 -12.88 -30.01 3.97
CA LEU A 575 -13.80 -29.68 2.87
C LEU A 575 -15.16 -29.17 3.40
N LEU A 576 -15.68 -29.78 4.47
CA LEU A 576 -16.89 -29.31 5.13
C LEU A 576 -16.69 -27.90 5.69
N CYS A 577 -15.60 -27.66 6.41
CA CYS A 577 -15.26 -26.33 6.94
C CYS A 577 -15.11 -25.29 5.82
N ALA A 578 -14.48 -25.65 4.70
CA ALA A 578 -14.35 -24.77 3.53
C ALA A 578 -15.70 -24.46 2.90
N THR A 579 -16.57 -25.45 2.77
CA THR A 579 -17.91 -25.25 2.20
C THR A 579 -18.74 -24.32 3.09
N VAL A 580 -18.77 -24.58 4.41
CA VAL A 580 -19.54 -23.77 5.37
C VAL A 580 -19.02 -22.34 5.45
N SER A 581 -17.70 -22.16 5.65
CA SER A 581 -17.09 -20.83 5.73
C SER A 581 -17.20 -20.06 4.41
N GLY A 582 -17.07 -20.75 3.27
CA GLY A 582 -17.23 -20.16 1.94
C GLY A 582 -18.63 -19.66 1.68
N VAL A 583 -19.66 -20.44 1.99
CA VAL A 583 -21.07 -20.03 1.86
C VAL A 583 -21.39 -18.85 2.78
N GLN A 584 -20.93 -18.89 4.04
CA GLN A 584 -21.13 -17.78 4.98
C GLN A 584 -20.44 -16.50 4.51
N LEU A 585 -19.20 -16.59 4.06
CA LEU A 585 -18.44 -15.45 3.55
C LEU A 585 -19.08 -14.88 2.28
N ALA A 586 -19.46 -15.73 1.32
CA ALA A 586 -20.13 -15.29 0.09
C ALA A 586 -21.45 -14.56 0.39
N ASN A 587 -22.28 -15.09 1.28
CA ASN A 587 -23.54 -14.47 1.70
C ASN A 587 -23.32 -13.15 2.46
N ALA A 588 -22.28 -13.08 3.30
CA ALA A 588 -21.95 -11.86 4.03
C ALA A 588 -21.45 -10.77 3.08
N LEU A 589 -20.59 -11.13 2.14
CA LEU A 589 -20.05 -10.24 1.11
C LEU A 589 -21.14 -9.71 0.16
N ALA A 590 -22.10 -10.55 -0.21
CA ALA A 590 -23.22 -10.13 -1.06
C ALA A 590 -24.07 -9.00 -0.44
N ARG A 591 -24.07 -8.86 0.90
CA ARG A 591 -24.83 -7.82 1.62
C ARG A 591 -24.11 -6.47 1.73
N THR A 592 -22.79 -6.46 1.68
CA THR A 592 -21.95 -5.30 2.03
C THR A 592 -21.12 -4.81 0.86
N THR A 593 -20.72 -5.70 -0.05
CA THR A 593 -19.76 -5.42 -1.11
C THR A 593 -20.43 -5.63 -2.47
N ARG A 594 -20.66 -4.54 -3.20
CA ARG A 594 -21.07 -4.62 -4.60
C ARG A 594 -19.83 -4.88 -5.46
N PHE A 595 -19.74 -6.07 -6.05
CA PHE A 595 -18.67 -6.44 -6.96
C PHE A 595 -18.93 -5.88 -8.36
N ALA A 596 -18.82 -4.57 -8.52
CA ALA A 596 -18.88 -3.96 -9.86
C ALA A 596 -17.51 -4.09 -10.53
N ASP A 597 -17.45 -4.81 -11.65
CA ASP A 597 -16.35 -4.68 -12.62
C ASP A 597 -16.17 -3.19 -12.98
N ARG A 598 -14.94 -2.77 -13.29
CA ARG A 598 -14.66 -1.46 -13.92
C ARG A 598 -15.61 -1.19 -15.07
N ALA A 599 -15.93 -2.18 -15.92
CA ALA A 599 -16.92 -2.02 -16.98
C ALA A 599 -18.32 -1.69 -16.44
N ALA A 600 -18.76 -2.33 -15.35
CA ALA A 600 -20.03 -2.04 -14.69
C ALA A 600 -20.04 -0.66 -14.02
N VAL A 601 -18.93 -0.24 -13.40
CA VAL A 601 -18.77 1.11 -12.84
C VAL A 601 -18.86 2.16 -13.95
N LEU A 602 -18.16 1.93 -15.08
CA LEU A 602 -18.22 2.81 -16.24
C LEU A 602 -19.63 2.84 -16.86
N ALA A 603 -20.28 1.69 -17.00
CA ALA A 603 -21.65 1.62 -17.50
C ALA A 603 -22.63 2.40 -16.59
N SER A 604 -22.48 2.29 -15.26
CA SER A 604 -23.31 3.04 -14.31
C SER A 604 -23.05 4.55 -14.39
N ARG A 605 -21.79 5.00 -14.45
CA ARG A 605 -21.48 6.44 -14.62
C ARG A 605 -21.98 6.99 -15.95
N ALA A 606 -21.83 6.21 -17.04
CA ALA A 606 -22.37 6.58 -18.34
C ALA A 606 -23.90 6.62 -18.33
N GLY A 607 -24.55 5.69 -17.61
CA GLY A 607 -25.99 5.68 -17.37
C GLY A 607 -26.46 6.93 -16.64
N TYR A 608 -25.78 7.31 -15.55
CA TYR A 608 -26.05 8.55 -14.83
C TYR A 608 -25.93 9.77 -15.73
N GLU A 609 -24.83 9.86 -16.49
CA GLU A 609 -24.58 10.99 -17.38
C GLU A 609 -25.66 11.09 -18.47
N ARG A 610 -25.96 9.99 -19.19
CA ARG A 610 -26.98 9.98 -20.24
C ARG A 610 -28.36 10.36 -19.71
N ARG A 611 -28.72 9.92 -18.51
CA ARG A 611 -30.05 10.17 -17.92
C ARG A 611 -30.17 11.58 -17.35
N TYR A 612 -29.18 12.05 -16.59
CA TYR A 612 -29.34 13.22 -15.73
C TYR A 612 -28.57 14.46 -16.16
N ARG A 613 -27.68 14.37 -17.16
CA ARG A 613 -26.85 15.52 -17.59
C ARG A 613 -27.66 16.76 -17.99
N HIS A 614 -28.88 16.58 -18.49
CA HIS A 614 -29.77 17.69 -18.85
C HIS A 614 -30.17 18.58 -17.63
N PHE A 615 -29.95 18.12 -16.40
CA PHE A 615 -30.15 18.93 -15.18
C PHE A 615 -28.98 19.88 -14.86
N HIS A 616 -27.80 19.72 -15.48
CA HIS A 616 -26.61 20.52 -15.13
C HIS A 616 -26.80 22.04 -15.29
N GLY A 617 -27.65 22.47 -16.22
CA GLY A 617 -27.97 23.89 -16.45
C GLY A 617 -29.40 24.29 -16.12
N ARG A 618 -30.20 23.39 -15.52
CA ARG A 618 -31.58 23.69 -15.12
C ARG A 618 -31.60 24.35 -13.75
N ALA A 619 -32.52 25.30 -13.55
CA ALA A 619 -32.77 25.86 -12.24
C ALA A 619 -33.15 24.75 -11.25
N GLN A 620 -32.56 24.80 -10.05
CA GLN A 620 -32.81 23.89 -8.94
C GLN A 620 -33.00 24.72 -7.66
N PRO A 621 -33.83 24.28 -6.71
CA PRO A 621 -34.10 25.06 -5.52
C PRO A 621 -32.91 25.04 -4.57
N ALA A 622 -32.72 26.14 -3.84
CA ALA A 622 -31.69 26.27 -2.82
C ALA A 622 -32.22 25.76 -1.48
N ALA A 623 -31.39 25.03 -0.72
CA ALA A 623 -31.71 24.66 0.66
C ALA A 623 -31.43 25.86 1.58
N THR A 624 -32.46 26.30 2.33
CA THR A 624 -32.40 27.51 3.18
C THR A 624 -32.58 27.23 4.68
N ALA A 625 -33.26 26.14 5.04
CA ALA A 625 -33.29 25.62 6.41
C ALA A 625 -33.15 24.09 6.44
N LEU A 626 -32.45 23.58 7.46
CA LEU A 626 -32.23 22.15 7.72
C LEU A 626 -32.55 21.85 9.18
N MET A 627 -33.57 21.03 9.40
CA MET A 627 -33.78 20.37 10.68
C MET A 627 -33.30 18.93 10.56
N LEU A 628 -32.42 18.49 11.44
CA LEU A 628 -31.80 17.17 11.39
C LEU A 628 -31.90 16.49 12.74
N ARG A 629 -32.37 15.24 12.75
CA ARG A 629 -32.31 14.34 13.89
C ARG A 629 -31.48 13.12 13.52
N VAL A 630 -30.37 12.94 14.23
CA VAL A 630 -29.47 11.80 14.03
C VAL A 630 -29.46 10.94 15.28
N ILE A 631 -29.71 9.65 15.13
CA ILE A 631 -29.58 8.65 16.20
C ILE A 631 -28.38 7.79 15.84
N LEU A 632 -27.31 7.94 16.61
CA LEU A 632 -26.12 7.11 16.50
C LEU A 632 -26.28 5.91 17.41
N THR A 633 -25.99 4.72 16.88
CA THR A 633 -25.79 3.49 17.67
C THR A 633 -24.37 2.97 17.37
N PRO A 634 -23.33 3.63 17.94
CA PRO A 634 -21.92 3.31 17.69
C PRO A 634 -21.59 1.82 17.88
N GLY A 635 -22.14 1.17 18.92
CA GLY A 635 -21.93 -0.25 19.19
C GLY A 635 -22.30 -1.20 18.04
N GLU A 636 -23.29 -0.82 17.23
CA GLU A 636 -23.77 -1.56 16.05
C GLU A 636 -23.22 -1.01 14.72
N ALA A 637 -22.35 0.01 14.78
CA ALA A 637 -21.87 0.74 13.61
C ALA A 637 -23.03 1.26 12.72
N ARG A 638 -24.09 1.75 13.35
CA ARG A 638 -25.32 2.19 12.69
C ARG A 638 -25.66 3.64 13.02
N ALA A 639 -26.16 4.38 12.03
CA ALA A 639 -26.68 5.73 12.21
C ALA A 639 -28.02 5.88 11.47
N GLU A 640 -29.04 6.36 12.16
CA GLU A 640 -30.34 6.69 11.59
C GLU A 640 -30.47 8.21 11.48
N THR A 641 -30.78 8.69 10.28
CA THR A 641 -30.93 10.11 10.03
C THR A 641 -32.35 10.38 9.59
N ARG A 642 -32.99 11.37 10.20
CA ARG A 642 -34.27 11.95 9.76
C ARG A 642 -34.11 13.45 9.69
N GLY A 643 -34.55 14.08 8.63
CA GLY A 643 -34.46 15.53 8.52
C GLY A 643 -35.51 16.13 7.63
N THR A 644 -35.65 17.45 7.75
CA THR A 644 -36.54 18.28 6.95
C THR A 644 -35.71 19.39 6.33
N LEU A 645 -35.70 19.47 5.01
CA LEU A 645 -35.10 20.54 4.22
C LEU A 645 -36.17 21.52 3.76
N THR A 646 -35.96 22.82 3.99
CA THR A 646 -36.76 23.87 3.36
C THR A 646 -36.05 24.32 2.09
N LEU A 647 -36.65 23.99 0.96
CA LEU A 647 -36.18 24.30 -0.39
C LEU A 647 -36.88 25.56 -0.89
N VAL A 648 -36.14 26.54 -1.40
CA VAL A 648 -36.69 27.78 -1.94
C VAL A 648 -36.23 27.97 -3.37
N ASN A 649 -37.15 28.30 -4.27
CA ASN A 649 -36.79 28.67 -5.64
C ASN A 649 -36.24 30.10 -5.66
N GLN A 650 -34.92 30.24 -5.60
CA GLN A 650 -34.22 31.53 -5.73
C GLN A 650 -33.97 31.93 -7.18
N SER A 651 -34.36 31.10 -8.15
CA SER A 651 -34.19 31.39 -9.57
C SER A 651 -35.35 32.21 -10.13
N MET A 652 -35.15 32.81 -11.30
CA MET A 652 -36.21 33.53 -12.04
C MET A 652 -37.11 32.59 -12.87
N ALA A 653 -36.80 31.29 -12.92
CA ALA A 653 -37.55 30.31 -13.70
C ALA A 653 -38.38 29.40 -12.78
N PRO A 654 -39.57 28.94 -13.21
CA PRO A 654 -40.33 27.95 -12.47
C PRO A 654 -39.58 26.60 -12.47
N ILE A 655 -39.63 25.88 -11.35
CA ILE A 655 -38.99 24.57 -11.17
C ILE A 655 -40.08 23.49 -11.10
N ASP A 656 -40.11 22.63 -12.11
CA ASP A 656 -41.07 21.54 -12.26
C ASP A 656 -40.53 20.18 -11.77
N THR A 657 -39.21 20.00 -11.78
CA THR A 657 -38.55 18.76 -11.32
C THR A 657 -37.29 19.07 -10.52
N ILE A 658 -37.20 18.45 -9.34
CA ILE A 658 -36.06 18.55 -8.44
C ILE A 658 -35.26 17.25 -8.52
N LEU A 659 -33.96 17.37 -8.80
CA LEU A 659 -33.02 16.26 -8.80
C LEU A 659 -32.33 16.17 -7.43
N LEU A 660 -32.47 15.04 -6.75
CA LEU A 660 -31.83 14.78 -5.46
C LEU A 660 -30.81 13.65 -5.61
N ASN A 661 -29.59 13.87 -5.15
CA ASN A 661 -28.58 12.82 -5.05
C ASN A 661 -28.58 12.27 -3.63
N LEU A 662 -28.70 10.97 -3.54
CA LEU A 662 -28.70 10.24 -2.30
C LEU A 662 -27.26 10.10 -1.76
N PRO A 663 -27.07 10.10 -0.44
CA PRO A 663 -25.84 9.61 0.17
C PRO A 663 -25.54 8.18 -0.33
N ARG A 664 -24.26 7.87 -0.55
CA ARG A 664 -23.86 6.53 -1.00
C ARG A 664 -24.06 5.49 0.11
N ASP A 665 -24.41 4.28 -0.30
CA ASP A 665 -24.48 3.10 0.58
C ASP A 665 -25.48 3.23 1.74
N ILE A 666 -26.60 3.93 1.50
CA ILE A 666 -27.74 4.01 2.42
C ILE A 666 -28.68 2.81 2.25
N ARG A 667 -29.31 2.39 3.35
CA ARG A 667 -30.43 1.45 3.39
C ARG A 667 -31.70 2.19 3.81
N ASP A 668 -32.84 1.63 3.40
CA ASP A 668 -34.18 2.08 3.83
C ASP A 668 -34.40 3.59 3.69
N ALA A 669 -33.99 4.14 2.54
CA ALA A 669 -34.14 5.55 2.25
C ALA A 669 -35.59 5.89 1.87
N SER A 670 -36.20 6.83 2.57
CA SER A 670 -37.54 7.34 2.28
C SER A 670 -37.52 8.86 2.16
N PHE A 671 -38.39 9.38 1.30
CA PHE A 671 -38.55 10.80 1.02
C PHE A 671 -40.03 11.13 0.98
N THR A 672 -40.43 12.16 1.71
CA THR A 672 -41.80 12.67 1.71
C THR A 672 -41.74 14.19 1.60
N LEU A 673 -42.48 14.78 0.66
CA LEU A 673 -42.61 16.23 0.58
C LEU A 673 -43.95 16.71 1.13
N SER A 674 -43.96 17.95 1.63
CA SER A 674 -45.18 18.65 2.00
C SER A 674 -46.03 18.92 0.75
N GLY A 675 -47.23 18.35 0.68
CA GLY A 675 -48.15 18.44 -0.47
C GLY A 675 -48.16 17.18 -1.34
N ASN A 676 -49.02 17.13 -2.35
CA ASN A 676 -49.04 16.01 -3.30
C ASN A 676 -47.85 16.12 -4.28
N HIS A 677 -47.14 15.03 -4.47
CA HIS A 677 -45.94 14.96 -5.30
C HIS A 677 -45.73 13.53 -5.81
N THR A 678 -44.87 13.37 -6.81
CA THR A 678 -44.40 12.04 -7.24
C THR A 678 -42.90 11.95 -7.04
N VAL A 679 -42.45 10.93 -6.31
CA VAL A 679 -41.02 10.60 -6.15
C VAL A 679 -40.71 9.38 -7.00
N SER A 680 -39.72 9.49 -7.88
CA SER A 680 -39.13 8.36 -8.59
C SER A 680 -37.70 8.16 -8.11
N VAL A 681 -37.40 7.01 -7.52
CA VAL A 681 -36.07 6.69 -6.99
C VAL A 681 -35.34 5.76 -7.96
N ASP A 682 -34.19 6.21 -8.46
CA ASP A 682 -33.21 5.40 -9.16
C ASP A 682 -32.17 4.88 -8.16
N SER A 683 -32.42 3.68 -7.64
CA SER A 683 -31.53 3.00 -6.69
C SER A 683 -30.19 2.54 -7.30
N VAL A 684 -30.09 2.49 -8.63
CA VAL A 684 -28.85 2.14 -9.34
C VAL A 684 -27.89 3.32 -9.31
N HIS A 685 -28.39 4.51 -9.65
CA HIS A 685 -27.58 5.74 -9.69
C HIS A 685 -27.61 6.55 -8.39
N GLN A 686 -28.39 6.11 -7.40
CA GLN A 686 -28.55 6.78 -6.11
C GLN A 686 -29.09 8.21 -6.29
N VAL A 687 -30.16 8.32 -7.07
CA VAL A 687 -30.82 9.57 -7.43
C VAL A 687 -32.32 9.45 -7.14
N ALA A 688 -32.94 10.52 -6.66
CA ALA A 688 -34.39 10.66 -6.63
C ALA A 688 -34.81 11.86 -7.48
N LEU A 689 -35.83 11.68 -8.30
CA LEU A 689 -36.53 12.74 -9.01
C LEU A 689 -37.81 13.05 -8.25
N VAL A 690 -38.00 14.32 -7.93
CA VAL A 690 -39.17 14.82 -7.23
C VAL A 690 -39.90 15.78 -8.16
N VAL A 691 -41.18 15.48 -8.42
CA VAL A 691 -42.06 16.31 -9.24
C VAL A 691 -43.17 16.88 -8.33
N PRO A 692 -43.11 18.18 -7.99
CA PRO A 692 -44.20 18.86 -7.30
C PRO A 692 -45.46 18.94 -8.19
N GLN A 693 -46.66 18.87 -7.62
CA GLN A 693 -47.90 19.03 -8.41
C GLN A 693 -48.02 20.39 -9.09
N THR A 694 -47.52 21.45 -8.44
CA THR A 694 -47.42 22.79 -9.02
C THR A 694 -45.96 23.17 -9.10
N ALA A 695 -45.49 23.57 -10.29
CA ALA A 695 -44.12 24.02 -10.47
C ALA A 695 -43.82 25.18 -9.52
N MET A 696 -42.71 25.10 -8.79
CA MET A 696 -42.30 26.12 -7.82
C MET A 696 -41.98 27.41 -8.57
N ARG A 697 -42.77 28.45 -8.37
CA ARG A 697 -42.51 29.79 -8.92
C ARG A 697 -41.31 30.43 -8.20
N PRO A 698 -40.68 31.45 -8.79
CA PRO A 698 -39.67 32.24 -8.09
C PRO A 698 -40.18 32.71 -6.72
N GLY A 699 -39.44 32.42 -5.66
CA GLY A 699 -39.79 32.70 -4.27
C GLY A 699 -40.60 31.62 -3.56
N ASP A 700 -41.17 30.63 -4.27
CA ASP A 700 -41.94 29.54 -3.64
C ASP A 700 -41.02 28.66 -2.78
N SER A 701 -41.57 28.16 -1.67
CA SER A 701 -40.88 27.27 -0.75
C SER A 701 -41.57 25.91 -0.65
N LEU A 702 -40.79 24.87 -0.37
CA LEU A 702 -41.24 23.48 -0.26
C LEU A 702 -40.47 22.78 0.86
N GLN A 703 -41.16 21.99 1.68
CA GLN A 703 -40.51 21.13 2.68
C GLN A 703 -40.29 19.72 2.12
N LEU A 704 -39.07 19.23 2.26
CA LEU A 704 -38.64 17.88 1.91
C LEU A 704 -38.21 17.17 3.19
N ASP A 705 -39.04 16.24 3.64
CA ASP A 705 -38.67 15.29 4.69
C ASP A 705 -37.93 14.12 4.06
N PHE A 706 -36.86 13.68 4.74
CA PHE A 706 -36.07 12.53 4.34
C PHE A 706 -35.71 11.69 5.56
N ALA A 707 -35.61 10.39 5.35
CA ALA A 707 -35.07 9.47 6.33
C ALA A 707 -34.20 8.42 5.63
N HIS A 708 -33.08 8.07 6.25
CA HIS A 708 -32.23 6.99 5.77
C HIS A 708 -31.43 6.38 6.90
N THR A 709 -31.00 5.14 6.68
CA THR A 709 -30.14 4.41 7.62
C THR A 709 -28.79 4.14 6.99
N LEU A 710 -27.74 4.49 7.72
CA LEU A 710 -26.37 4.04 7.46
C LEU A 710 -26.09 2.83 8.34
N ASP A 711 -25.90 1.69 7.71
CA ASP A 711 -25.51 0.44 8.36
C ASP A 711 -24.10 0.07 7.89
N ARG A 712 -23.13 0.19 8.79
CA ARG A 712 -21.72 -0.16 8.56
C ARG A 712 -21.34 -1.50 9.20
N GLY A 713 -22.32 -2.25 9.69
CA GLY A 713 -22.12 -3.59 10.20
C GLY A 713 -21.86 -4.62 9.10
N GLY A 714 -21.13 -5.68 9.44
CA GLY A 714 -20.96 -6.86 8.59
C GLY A 714 -19.53 -7.09 8.08
N VAL A 715 -19.42 -7.96 7.09
CA VAL A 715 -18.15 -8.43 6.54
C VAL A 715 -17.88 -7.75 5.21
N TYR A 716 -16.77 -7.03 5.07
CA TYR A 716 -16.37 -6.34 3.86
C TYR A 716 -15.22 -7.06 3.17
N ALA A 717 -15.19 -7.00 1.84
CA ALA A 717 -14.12 -7.61 1.06
C ALA A 717 -12.87 -6.71 0.91
N SER A 718 -13.00 -5.45 1.33
CA SER A 718 -11.97 -4.42 1.29
C SER A 718 -12.04 -3.61 2.59
N VAL A 719 -11.25 -2.54 2.71
CA VAL A 719 -11.28 -1.66 3.89
C VAL A 719 -12.72 -1.23 4.17
N PRO A 720 -13.30 -1.60 5.34
CA PRO A 720 -14.65 -1.19 5.69
C PRO A 720 -14.81 0.33 5.72
N PRO A 721 -16.01 0.87 5.44
CA PRO A 721 -16.32 2.27 5.74
C PRO A 721 -16.05 2.58 7.22
N ARG A 722 -15.59 3.80 7.51
CA ARG A 722 -15.19 4.23 8.86
C ARG A 722 -15.84 5.56 9.27
N ASP A 723 -17.01 5.81 8.72
CA ASP A 723 -17.84 6.98 8.98
C ASP A 723 -18.70 6.80 10.23
N VAL A 724 -19.12 5.56 10.56
CA VAL A 724 -19.76 5.19 11.83
C VAL A 724 -18.92 4.13 12.55
N THR A 725 -18.29 4.51 13.65
CA THR A 725 -17.36 3.69 14.44
C THR A 725 -17.80 3.62 15.90
N ARG A 726 -17.30 2.65 16.69
CA ARG A 726 -17.75 2.56 18.10
C ARG A 726 -17.32 3.76 18.92
N ASN A 727 -16.19 4.38 18.58
CA ASN A 727 -15.74 5.63 19.16
C ASN A 727 -15.06 6.46 18.03
N GLY A 728 -15.41 7.74 17.92
CA GLY A 728 -14.93 8.59 16.82
C GLY A 728 -15.75 8.51 15.53
N THR A 729 -17.08 8.45 15.64
CA THR A 729 -17.98 8.54 14.48
C THR A 729 -17.84 9.91 13.83
N VAL A 730 -17.71 9.94 12.49
CA VAL A 730 -17.56 11.16 11.70
C VAL A 730 -18.48 11.10 10.49
N LEU A 731 -19.63 11.76 10.59
CA LEU A 731 -20.57 11.92 9.49
C LEU A 731 -20.49 13.36 8.98
N LEU A 732 -20.11 13.52 7.71
CA LEU A 732 -20.11 14.81 7.04
C LEU A 732 -21.40 15.02 6.25
N HIS A 733 -21.60 16.24 5.75
CA HIS A 733 -22.78 16.63 4.98
C HIS A 733 -23.21 15.61 3.90
N PRO A 734 -22.32 15.03 3.06
CA PRO A 734 -22.72 14.08 2.02
C PRO A 734 -23.32 12.76 2.53
N GLN A 735 -23.05 12.38 3.78
CA GLN A 735 -23.61 11.19 4.43
C GLN A 735 -24.94 11.49 5.14
N LEU A 736 -25.13 12.75 5.55
CA LEU A 736 -26.25 13.19 6.39
C LEU A 736 -27.41 13.77 5.59
N VAL A 737 -27.15 14.43 4.46
CA VAL A 737 -28.16 15.22 3.76
C VAL A 737 -28.15 14.89 2.27
N PRO A 738 -29.31 14.67 1.62
CA PRO A 738 -29.39 14.54 0.18
C PRO A 738 -28.99 15.85 -0.52
N ALA A 739 -28.22 15.76 -1.60
CA ALA A 739 -27.74 16.95 -2.31
C ALA A 739 -28.63 17.28 -3.52
N VAL A 740 -29.07 18.53 -3.61
CA VAL A 740 -29.88 19.01 -4.74
C VAL A 740 -29.02 19.25 -5.98
N GLY A 741 -29.55 18.91 -7.16
CA GLY A 741 -28.96 19.22 -8.46
C GLY A 741 -28.12 18.11 -9.09
N TYR A 742 -27.50 18.40 -10.22
CA TYR A 742 -26.66 17.44 -10.94
C TYR A 742 -25.24 17.41 -10.35
N ARG A 743 -24.59 16.24 -10.36
CA ARG A 743 -23.21 16.05 -9.88
C ARG A 743 -22.26 15.76 -11.06
N PRO A 744 -21.57 16.78 -11.61
CA PRO A 744 -20.55 16.59 -12.65
C PRO A 744 -19.45 15.61 -12.26
N GLN A 745 -19.18 15.43 -10.96
CA GLN A 745 -18.15 14.51 -10.46
C GLN A 745 -18.48 13.03 -10.72
N GLN A 746 -19.72 12.71 -11.07
CA GLN A 746 -20.12 11.36 -11.50
C GLN A 746 -19.88 11.11 -12.99
N GLU A 747 -19.57 12.15 -13.78
CA GLU A 747 -19.22 12.00 -15.19
C GLU A 747 -17.89 11.24 -15.37
N ILE A 748 -17.77 10.59 -16.52
CA ILE A 748 -16.52 9.95 -16.90
C ILE A 748 -15.62 11.04 -17.48
N VAL A 749 -14.53 11.40 -16.80
CA VAL A 749 -13.63 12.46 -17.28
C VAL A 749 -12.63 11.92 -18.31
N ASP A 750 -12.22 10.66 -18.17
CA ASP A 750 -11.19 10.04 -19.01
C ASP A 750 -11.68 9.81 -20.45
N PRO A 751 -11.06 10.43 -21.47
CA PRO A 751 -11.51 10.33 -22.86
C PRO A 751 -11.60 8.89 -23.39
N ARG A 752 -10.74 7.97 -22.91
CA ARG A 752 -10.83 6.56 -23.34
C ARG A 752 -12.04 5.87 -22.78
N GLU A 753 -12.23 6.03 -21.48
CA GLU A 753 -13.35 5.39 -20.79
C GLU A 753 -14.67 5.89 -21.37
N ARG A 754 -14.74 7.19 -21.73
CA ARG A 754 -15.87 7.76 -22.48
C ARG A 754 -16.08 7.10 -23.84
N ALA A 755 -15.02 6.96 -24.64
CA ALA A 755 -15.11 6.32 -25.94
C ALA A 755 -15.56 4.84 -25.85
N GLN A 756 -15.07 4.10 -24.85
CA GLN A 756 -15.46 2.70 -24.59
C GLN A 756 -16.96 2.54 -24.33
N VAL A 757 -17.58 3.53 -23.67
CA VAL A 757 -19.01 3.55 -23.38
C VAL A 757 -19.80 4.43 -24.35
N GLY A 758 -19.22 4.84 -25.48
CA GLY A 758 -19.89 5.61 -26.53
C GLY A 758 -20.38 7.00 -26.11
N LEU A 759 -19.72 7.65 -25.15
CA LEU A 759 -19.99 9.04 -24.77
C LEU A 759 -19.18 10.00 -25.65
N THR A 760 -19.87 10.77 -26.49
CA THR A 760 -19.27 11.75 -27.42
C THR A 760 -19.25 13.17 -26.86
N ILE A 761 -20.09 13.46 -25.87
CA ILE A 761 -20.18 14.79 -25.26
C ILE A 761 -18.90 15.05 -24.48
N THR A 762 -18.37 16.28 -24.47
CA THR A 762 -17.23 16.64 -23.62
C THR A 762 -17.69 16.63 -22.16
N PRO A 763 -16.94 16.05 -21.21
CA PRO A 763 -17.33 16.13 -19.80
C PRO A 763 -17.50 17.59 -19.41
N THR A 764 -18.44 17.85 -18.50
CA THR A 764 -18.70 19.21 -18.02
C THR A 764 -17.39 19.82 -17.53
N PRO A 765 -16.89 20.88 -18.20
CA PRO A 765 -15.62 21.47 -17.84
C PRO A 765 -15.76 22.11 -16.47
N TRP A 766 -14.74 21.97 -15.63
CA TRP A 766 -14.64 22.80 -14.45
C TRP A 766 -14.56 24.26 -14.93
N PRO A 767 -15.44 25.15 -14.46
CA PRO A 767 -15.45 26.53 -14.90
C PRO A 767 -14.09 27.17 -14.64
N ARG A 768 -13.56 27.88 -15.65
CA ARG A 768 -12.33 28.67 -15.47
C ARG A 768 -12.58 29.76 -14.43
N ALA A 769 -11.52 30.21 -13.74
CA ALA A 769 -11.63 31.14 -12.61
C ALA A 769 -12.32 32.49 -12.93
N ASP A 770 -12.33 32.88 -14.20
CA ASP A 770 -13.02 34.03 -14.80
C ASP A 770 -14.50 33.73 -15.13
N GLN A 771 -14.80 32.54 -15.64
CA GLN A 771 -16.16 32.07 -15.94
C GLN A 771 -16.95 31.68 -14.68
N ALA A 772 -16.24 31.34 -13.61
CA ALA A 772 -16.80 30.95 -12.34
C ALA A 772 -17.64 32.07 -11.68
N HIS A 773 -17.27 33.33 -11.89
CA HIS A 773 -18.05 34.45 -11.37
C HIS A 773 -19.42 34.59 -12.06
N ALA A 774 -19.51 34.28 -13.35
CA ALA A 774 -20.75 34.43 -14.14
C ALA A 774 -21.72 33.26 -13.98
N LEU A 775 -21.22 32.09 -13.56
CA LEU A 775 -22.00 30.86 -13.35
C LEU A 775 -22.42 30.62 -11.91
N ALA A 776 -21.97 31.46 -10.98
CA ALA A 776 -22.33 31.29 -9.58
C ALA A 776 -23.75 31.77 -9.33
N SER A 777 -24.63 30.83 -8.96
CA SER A 777 -25.78 31.15 -8.13
C SER A 777 -25.31 31.80 -6.84
N ASP A 778 -26.13 32.71 -6.29
CA ASP A 778 -25.90 33.28 -4.97
C ASP A 778 -25.64 32.13 -3.97
N PRO A 779 -24.68 32.29 -3.04
CA PRO A 779 -24.42 31.28 -2.03
C PRO A 779 -25.69 30.99 -1.23
N SER A 780 -26.16 29.74 -1.28
CA SER A 780 -27.32 29.28 -0.52
C SER A 780 -26.90 29.08 0.94
N TRP A 781 -27.09 30.11 1.76
CA TRP A 781 -26.90 30.03 3.20
C TRP A 781 -28.04 29.23 3.85
N LEU A 782 -27.71 28.47 4.88
CA LEU A 782 -28.57 27.48 5.50
C LEU A 782 -28.68 27.73 7.00
N MET A 783 -29.90 27.89 7.51
CA MET A 783 -30.18 27.78 8.95
C MET A 783 -30.20 26.31 9.35
N MET A 784 -29.49 25.94 10.42
CA MET A 784 -29.40 24.56 10.91
C MET A 784 -29.94 24.42 12.34
N ASP A 785 -30.73 23.36 12.55
CA ASP A 785 -31.16 22.82 13.85
C ASP A 785 -30.88 21.32 13.87
N VAL A 786 -29.86 20.90 14.60
CA VAL A 786 -29.33 19.54 14.59
C VAL A 786 -29.47 18.92 15.97
N THR A 787 -30.29 17.88 16.08
CA THR A 787 -30.46 17.08 17.30
C THR A 787 -29.80 15.72 17.13
N ILE A 788 -28.88 15.37 18.03
CA ILE A 788 -28.10 14.14 17.96
C ILE A 788 -28.31 13.34 19.23
N GLY A 789 -28.66 12.06 19.11
CA GLY A 789 -28.66 11.09 20.19
C GLY A 789 -27.50 10.11 20.01
N THR A 790 -26.70 9.89 21.05
CA THR A 790 -25.57 8.95 21.04
C THR A 790 -25.52 8.14 22.33
N ASP A 791 -24.53 7.26 22.45
CA ASP A 791 -24.33 6.42 23.64
C ASP A 791 -24.04 7.30 24.90
N PRO A 792 -24.48 6.89 26.10
CA PRO A 792 -24.42 7.73 27.32
C PRO A 792 -23.03 8.25 27.70
N ASP A 793 -21.99 7.51 27.32
CA ASP A 793 -20.58 7.80 27.61
C ASP A 793 -19.90 8.66 26.53
N GLN A 794 -20.62 9.03 25.47
CA GLN A 794 -20.09 9.87 24.38
C GLN A 794 -20.66 11.28 24.39
N VAL A 795 -19.91 12.19 23.77
CA VAL A 795 -20.35 13.55 23.48
C VAL A 795 -20.49 13.70 21.97
N ALA A 796 -21.64 14.19 21.54
CA ALA A 796 -21.89 14.51 20.14
C ALA A 796 -21.72 16.01 19.88
N LEU A 797 -21.02 16.34 18.79
CA LEU A 797 -20.72 17.70 18.34
C LEU A 797 -21.28 17.93 16.94
N ALA A 798 -21.83 19.13 16.71
CA ALA A 798 -22.25 19.62 15.40
C ALA A 798 -22.01 21.13 15.27
N VAL A 799 -22.22 21.65 14.06
CA VAL A 799 -22.15 23.09 13.74
C VAL A 799 -23.26 23.85 14.48
N GLY A 800 -22.93 25.02 15.01
CA GLY A 800 -23.85 25.90 15.76
C GLY A 800 -23.62 25.91 17.27
N ASP A 801 -24.46 26.64 17.98
CA ASP A 801 -24.41 26.78 19.43
C ASP A 801 -25.18 25.65 20.11
N LEU A 802 -24.67 25.15 21.23
CA LEU A 802 -25.34 24.10 22.01
C LEU A 802 -26.55 24.71 22.71
N ALA A 803 -27.75 24.42 22.21
CA ALA A 803 -29.00 24.90 22.76
C ALA A 803 -29.47 24.08 23.97
N ALA A 804 -29.28 22.76 23.93
CA ALA A 804 -29.65 21.86 25.02
C ALA A 804 -28.84 20.56 24.99
N ALA A 805 -28.59 19.99 26.17
CA ALA A 805 -28.09 18.63 26.33
C ALA A 805 -28.88 17.93 27.45
N TRP A 806 -29.32 16.68 27.22
CA TRP A 806 -30.13 15.94 28.18
C TRP A 806 -29.98 14.43 28.01
N ASP A 807 -30.31 13.66 29.04
CA ASP A 807 -30.35 12.21 28.99
C ASP A 807 -31.80 11.72 28.86
N SER A 808 -32.07 10.83 27.91
CA SER A 808 -33.40 10.25 27.71
C SER A 808 -33.33 8.94 26.94
N ALA A 809 -34.15 7.97 27.34
CA ALA A 809 -34.25 6.64 26.72
C ALA A 809 -32.89 5.90 26.62
N GLY A 810 -32.06 6.01 27.65
CA GLY A 810 -30.74 5.36 27.70
C GLY A 810 -29.72 5.96 26.73
N ARG A 811 -29.92 7.20 26.28
CA ARG A 811 -29.06 7.92 25.34
C ARG A 811 -28.80 9.34 25.83
N ARG A 812 -27.66 9.89 25.46
CA ARG A 812 -27.34 11.30 25.65
C ARG A 812 -27.67 12.08 24.40
N TRP A 813 -28.43 13.15 24.55
CA TRP A 813 -28.94 13.98 23.47
C TRP A 813 -28.33 15.37 23.50
N PHE A 814 -28.08 15.92 22.32
CA PHE A 814 -27.53 17.26 22.11
C PHE A 814 -28.29 17.96 20.99
N ARG A 815 -28.71 19.21 21.20
CA ARG A 815 -29.34 20.04 20.17
C ARG A 815 -28.46 21.26 19.89
N TYR A 816 -28.08 21.43 18.64
CA TYR A 816 -27.29 22.54 18.14
C TYR A 816 -28.11 23.39 17.19
N THR A 817 -28.06 24.70 17.36
CA THR A 817 -28.77 25.65 16.48
C THR A 817 -27.82 26.74 16.03
N THR A 818 -27.96 27.16 14.78
CA THR A 818 -27.20 28.30 14.25
C THR A 818 -27.99 29.60 14.45
N PRO A 819 -27.36 30.67 15.00
CA PRO A 819 -28.05 31.95 15.22
C PRO A 819 -28.22 32.76 13.93
N GLN A 820 -27.41 32.47 12.90
CA GLN A 820 -27.45 33.10 11.59
C GLN A 820 -27.27 32.06 10.48
N PRO A 821 -27.68 32.35 9.23
CA PRO A 821 -27.46 31.44 8.12
C PRO A 821 -25.97 31.16 7.92
N VAL A 822 -25.59 29.89 7.86
CA VAL A 822 -24.20 29.46 7.66
C VAL A 822 -24.02 28.79 6.31
N THR A 823 -22.79 28.56 5.89
CA THR A 823 -22.51 27.74 4.69
C THR A 823 -23.19 26.38 4.81
N PRO A 824 -23.71 25.78 3.72
CA PRO A 824 -24.51 24.56 3.73
C PRO A 824 -23.67 23.29 3.94
N LEU A 825 -22.81 23.30 4.95
CA LEU A 825 -21.94 22.21 5.37
C LEU A 825 -22.22 21.92 6.83
N THR A 826 -22.56 20.68 7.12
CA THR A 826 -22.77 20.20 8.48
C THR A 826 -21.92 18.96 8.73
N ALA A 827 -21.72 18.65 10.01
CA ALA A 827 -21.10 17.42 10.46
C ALA A 827 -21.73 16.98 11.76
N VAL A 828 -21.74 15.67 11.98
CA VAL A 828 -22.10 15.02 13.24
C VAL A 828 -20.92 14.17 13.64
N ILE A 829 -20.34 14.51 14.79
CA ILE A 829 -19.15 13.86 15.33
C ILE A 829 -19.50 13.31 16.70
N SER A 830 -19.11 12.09 17.02
CA SER A 830 -19.35 11.49 18.34
C SER A 830 -18.17 10.66 18.81
N ALA A 831 -17.67 10.96 19.99
CA ALA A 831 -16.62 10.19 20.65
C ALA A 831 -16.63 10.42 22.17
N ARG A 832 -15.78 9.68 22.87
CA ARG A 832 -15.45 9.90 24.28
C ARG A 832 -14.40 11.01 24.40
N TYR A 833 -14.86 12.26 24.32
CA TYR A 833 -13.96 13.41 24.36
C TYR A 833 -13.68 13.90 25.78
N ALA A 834 -12.43 14.30 26.01
CA ALA A 834 -12.08 15.31 27.00
C ALA A 834 -12.20 16.70 26.37
N LYS A 835 -12.46 17.71 27.21
CA LYS A 835 -12.65 19.11 26.80
C LYS A 835 -11.62 19.99 27.50
N HIS A 836 -10.85 20.74 26.71
CA HIS A 836 -10.02 21.84 27.18
C HIS A 836 -10.63 23.17 26.71
N VAL A 837 -10.59 24.20 27.55
CA VAL A 837 -11.19 25.51 27.25
C VAL A 837 -10.15 26.60 27.49
N ALA A 838 -9.94 27.44 26.48
CA ALA A 838 -9.13 28.63 26.57
C ALA A 838 -9.92 29.84 26.05
N GLN A 839 -9.68 31.03 26.62
CA GLN A 839 -10.41 32.23 26.23
C GLN A 839 -9.45 33.40 26.13
N ALA A 840 -9.56 34.17 25.04
CA ALA A 840 -8.88 35.45 24.91
C ALA A 840 -9.68 36.39 23.99
N HIS A 841 -9.60 37.70 24.25
CA HIS A 841 -10.18 38.75 23.38
C HIS A 841 -11.68 38.57 23.06
N GLY A 842 -12.47 38.01 23.99
CA GLY A 842 -13.91 37.81 23.81
C GLY A 842 -14.30 36.56 23.00
N THR A 843 -13.33 35.76 22.55
CA THR A 843 -13.57 34.47 21.88
C THR A 843 -13.16 33.31 22.78
N THR A 844 -14.03 32.31 22.89
CA THR A 844 -13.77 31.05 23.59
C THR A 844 -13.34 30.00 22.57
N VAL A 845 -12.22 29.31 22.84
CA VAL A 845 -11.74 28.15 22.08
C VAL A 845 -11.96 26.91 22.93
N GLU A 846 -12.71 25.96 22.40
CA GLU A 846 -12.88 24.63 22.98
C GLU A 846 -12.08 23.61 22.16
N VAL A 847 -11.16 22.90 22.80
CA VAL A 847 -10.44 21.79 22.18
C VAL A 847 -11.01 20.47 22.71
N TRP A 848 -11.64 19.72 21.81
CA TRP A 848 -12.23 18.40 22.08
C TRP A 848 -11.27 17.33 21.56
N HIS A 849 -10.70 16.54 22.48
CA HIS A 849 -9.64 15.60 22.17
C HIS A 849 -9.86 14.25 22.84
N LEU A 850 -9.21 13.22 22.35
CA LEU A 850 -9.17 11.93 23.02
C LEU A 850 -8.38 12.10 24.33
N PRO A 851 -8.87 11.63 25.49
CA PRO A 851 -8.22 11.88 26.80
C PRO A 851 -6.73 11.51 26.84
N GLU A 852 -6.34 10.46 26.12
CA GLU A 852 -4.97 9.97 25.99
C GLU A 852 -4.05 10.92 25.18
N HIS A 853 -4.62 11.84 24.39
CA HIS A 853 -3.89 12.76 23.51
C HIS A 853 -3.78 14.19 24.08
N ALA A 854 -3.70 14.32 25.41
CA ALA A 854 -3.65 15.63 26.07
C ALA A 854 -2.33 16.42 25.87
N VAL A 855 -1.29 15.80 25.28
CA VAL A 855 0.10 16.28 25.32
C VAL A 855 0.29 17.68 24.74
N ASN A 856 -0.36 18.00 23.61
CA ASN A 856 -0.19 19.28 22.92
C ASN A 856 -1.49 20.12 22.85
N VAL A 857 -2.51 19.76 23.63
CA VAL A 857 -3.84 20.40 23.60
C VAL A 857 -3.77 21.89 23.94
N ASP A 858 -2.95 22.25 24.92
CA ASP A 858 -2.72 23.65 25.30
C ASP A 858 -2.12 24.44 24.13
N GLN A 859 -1.19 23.83 23.38
CA GLN A 859 -0.55 24.45 22.21
C GLN A 859 -1.55 24.63 21.07
N VAL A 860 -2.42 23.65 20.82
CA VAL A 860 -3.54 23.76 19.87
C VAL A 860 -4.43 24.95 20.22
N ALA A 861 -4.79 25.09 21.49
CA ALA A 861 -5.60 26.20 21.96
C ALA A 861 -4.89 27.56 21.79
N GLN A 862 -3.60 27.64 22.15
CA GLN A 862 -2.81 28.86 21.98
C GLN A 862 -2.59 29.24 20.51
N ALA A 863 -2.35 28.26 19.65
CA ALA A 863 -2.25 28.47 18.20
C ALA A 863 -3.55 29.05 17.63
N ALA A 864 -4.69 28.55 18.09
CA ALA A 864 -6.00 29.06 17.70
C ALA A 864 -6.22 30.51 18.18
N LEU A 865 -5.96 30.78 19.46
CA LEU A 865 -6.11 32.12 20.03
C LEU A 865 -5.16 33.13 19.36
N THR A 866 -3.92 32.74 19.09
CA THR A 866 -2.93 33.57 18.38
C THR A 866 -3.39 33.86 16.96
N SER A 867 -3.92 32.84 16.27
CA SER A 867 -4.47 32.98 14.92
C SER A 867 -5.67 33.91 14.90
N ILE A 868 -6.61 33.76 15.84
CA ILE A 868 -7.77 34.62 16.01
C ILE A 868 -7.33 36.06 16.26
N ALA A 869 -6.46 36.31 17.24
CA ALA A 869 -5.98 37.65 17.55
C ALA A 869 -5.31 38.33 16.34
N THR A 870 -4.46 37.59 15.63
CA THR A 870 -3.74 38.10 14.47
C THR A 870 -4.66 38.40 13.29
N LEU A 871 -5.60 37.50 13.01
CA LEU A 871 -6.55 37.65 11.90
C LEU A 871 -7.61 38.70 12.23
N SER A 872 -8.12 38.74 13.46
CA SER A 872 -9.11 39.71 13.89
C SER A 872 -8.61 41.15 13.80
N ALA A 873 -7.33 41.38 14.10
CA ALA A 873 -6.71 42.71 13.96
C ALA A 873 -6.68 43.20 12.50
N ARG A 874 -6.75 42.30 11.50
CA ARG A 874 -6.63 42.65 10.07
C ARG A 874 -7.95 42.52 9.29
N LEU A 875 -8.78 41.55 9.66
CA LEU A 875 -9.99 41.16 8.92
C LEU A 875 -11.28 41.52 9.64
N GLY A 876 -11.18 42.13 10.83
CA GLY A 876 -12.32 42.39 11.71
C GLY A 876 -12.57 41.23 12.69
N PRO A 877 -13.43 41.43 13.71
CA PRO A 877 -13.64 40.47 14.78
C PRO A 877 -14.03 39.08 14.27
N MET A 878 -13.68 38.04 15.03
CA MET A 878 -14.11 36.68 14.69
C MET A 878 -15.64 36.65 14.62
N PRO A 879 -16.23 36.07 13.56
CA PRO A 879 -17.68 36.11 13.36
C PRO A 879 -18.50 35.40 14.44
N ASP A 880 -17.94 34.34 15.04
CA ASP A 880 -18.58 33.56 16.11
C ASP A 880 -17.80 33.75 17.42
N ALA A 881 -18.51 33.77 18.56
CA ALA A 881 -17.89 33.91 19.89
C ALA A 881 -17.22 32.61 20.38
N LEU A 882 -17.50 31.49 19.72
CA LEU A 882 -17.01 30.16 20.06
C LEU A 882 -16.35 29.50 18.84
N LEU A 883 -15.14 28.98 19.03
CA LEU A 883 -14.46 28.10 18.08
C LEU A 883 -14.23 26.74 18.73
N ARG A 884 -14.70 25.68 18.09
CA ARG A 884 -14.37 24.30 18.49
C ARG A 884 -13.25 23.75 17.62
N ILE A 885 -12.22 23.18 18.22
CA ILE A 885 -11.23 22.34 17.53
C ILE A 885 -11.48 20.91 17.98
N VAL A 886 -11.74 20.01 17.04
CA VAL A 886 -12.18 18.65 17.33
C VAL A 886 -11.20 17.67 16.72
N GLU A 887 -10.66 16.81 17.59
CA GLU A 887 -9.85 15.67 17.18
C GLU A 887 -10.70 14.59 16.54
N LEU A 888 -10.21 14.02 15.43
CA LEU A 888 -10.83 12.91 14.73
C LEU A 888 -9.89 11.70 14.66
N PRO A 889 -10.44 10.50 14.42
CA PRO A 889 -9.62 9.32 14.18
C PRO A 889 -8.69 9.44 12.97
N ARG A 890 -7.63 8.62 12.96
CA ARG A 890 -6.57 8.65 11.94
C ARG A 890 -7.05 8.53 10.50
N TRP A 891 -8.13 7.79 10.28
CA TRP A 891 -8.63 7.47 8.94
C TRP A 891 -9.46 8.55 8.26
N SER A 892 -9.65 9.70 8.90
CA SER A 892 -10.23 10.87 8.23
C SER A 892 -9.35 11.29 7.05
N GLY A 893 -9.89 11.18 5.83
CA GLY A 893 -9.13 11.30 4.57
C GLY A 893 -8.70 12.71 4.16
N PHE A 894 -8.65 13.67 5.09
CA PHE A 894 -8.30 15.07 4.85
C PHE A 894 -7.25 15.54 5.87
N GLY A 895 -6.43 16.54 5.52
CA GLY A 895 -5.39 17.06 6.41
C GLY A 895 -5.97 17.78 7.63
N ALA A 896 -6.96 18.64 7.38
CA ALA A 896 -7.86 19.24 8.34
C ALA A 896 -9.10 19.75 7.58
N PHE A 897 -10.17 20.08 8.29
CA PHE A 897 -11.39 20.58 7.66
C PHE A 897 -12.09 21.62 8.52
N ALA A 898 -12.17 22.85 8.03
CA ALA A 898 -12.94 23.92 8.65
C ALA A 898 -14.43 23.89 8.27
N LEU A 899 -15.27 23.93 9.31
CA LEU A 899 -16.68 24.26 9.30
C LEU A 899 -16.87 25.61 10.02
N ARG A 900 -18.06 26.22 9.90
CA ARG A 900 -18.37 27.44 10.64
C ARG A 900 -18.30 27.18 12.16
N GLY A 901 -17.46 27.91 12.88
CA GLY A 901 -17.26 27.77 14.33
C GLY A 901 -16.65 26.44 14.78
N MET A 902 -16.18 25.59 13.85
CA MET A 902 -15.65 24.26 14.17
C MET A 902 -14.55 23.83 13.20
N VAL A 903 -13.40 23.39 13.70
CA VAL A 903 -12.27 22.90 12.91
C VAL A 903 -12.00 21.45 13.29
N LEU A 904 -11.81 20.60 12.28
CA LEU A 904 -11.63 19.16 12.44
C LEU A 904 -10.20 18.74 12.09
N PHE A 905 -9.54 18.02 12.99
CA PHE A 905 -8.16 17.54 12.81
C PHE A 905 -8.04 16.04 13.07
N PRO A 906 -7.52 15.23 12.13
CA PRO A 906 -7.10 13.86 12.43
C PRO A 906 -5.98 13.82 13.49
N GLU A 907 -5.99 12.80 14.36
CA GLU A 907 -5.01 12.61 15.46
C GLU A 907 -3.55 12.83 15.00
N HIS A 908 -3.15 12.20 13.89
CA HIS A 908 -1.78 12.23 13.34
C HIS A 908 -1.39 13.55 12.65
N ARG A 909 -2.34 14.49 12.52
CA ARG A 909 -2.13 15.80 11.85
C ARG A 909 -2.15 16.98 12.81
N GLY A 910 -2.63 16.80 14.03
CA GLY A 910 -2.68 17.85 15.04
C GLY A 910 -2.16 17.33 16.38
N PHE A 911 -2.91 16.41 16.98
CA PHE A 911 -2.77 16.04 18.39
C PHE A 911 -1.59 15.14 18.73
N LEU A 912 -1.01 14.47 17.73
CA LEU A 912 0.17 13.61 17.89
C LEU A 912 1.48 14.26 17.41
N LEU A 913 1.52 15.57 17.20
CA LEU A 913 2.75 16.29 16.84
C LEU A 913 3.64 16.51 18.08
N ASP A 914 4.96 16.31 17.93
CA ASP A 914 5.96 16.67 18.94
C ASP A 914 6.53 18.05 18.61
N GLU A 915 6.31 19.02 19.51
CA GLU A 915 6.59 20.44 19.28
C GLU A 915 7.90 20.92 19.92
N ARG A 916 8.89 20.05 20.12
CA ARG A 916 10.21 20.49 20.62
C ARG A 916 10.80 21.57 19.70
N PRO A 917 11.38 22.65 20.27
CA PRO A 917 11.83 23.81 19.51
C PRO A 917 12.93 23.45 18.50
N GLY A 918 12.80 23.93 17.25
CA GLY A 918 13.83 23.72 16.22
C GLY A 918 13.39 23.76 14.75
N GLY A 919 12.08 23.88 14.44
CA GLY A 919 11.54 23.87 13.07
C GLY A 919 10.41 24.88 12.83
N VAL A 920 9.74 24.77 11.68
CA VAL A 920 8.52 25.53 11.39
C VAL A 920 7.41 25.03 12.30
N ASP A 921 6.74 25.95 13.00
CA ASP A 921 5.56 25.63 13.81
C ASP A 921 4.40 25.19 12.90
N LEU A 922 4.35 23.88 12.65
CA LEU A 922 3.39 23.27 11.74
C LEU A 922 1.99 23.31 12.32
N LEU A 923 1.86 23.17 13.64
CA LEU A 923 0.56 23.24 14.29
C LEU A 923 -0.02 24.63 14.16
N LEU A 924 0.75 25.68 14.50
CA LEU A 924 0.32 27.07 14.28
C LEU A 924 -0.04 27.31 12.83
N ARG A 925 0.79 26.85 11.87
CA ARG A 925 0.49 27.01 10.45
C ARG A 925 -0.83 26.35 10.06
N ARG A 926 -1.06 25.09 10.47
CA ARG A 926 -2.27 24.34 10.14
C ARG A 926 -3.50 24.94 10.82
N VAL A 927 -3.42 25.19 12.13
CA VAL A 927 -4.50 25.83 12.90
C VAL A 927 -4.81 27.21 12.34
N ALA A 928 -3.81 28.04 12.03
CA ALA A 928 -4.02 29.35 11.42
C ALA A 928 -4.70 29.26 10.06
N HIS A 929 -4.34 28.28 9.22
CA HIS A 929 -4.99 28.03 7.93
C HIS A 929 -6.48 27.74 8.11
N GLU A 930 -6.82 26.81 9.02
CA GLU A 930 -8.20 26.42 9.27
C GLU A 930 -9.02 27.51 10.01
N VAL A 931 -8.39 28.28 10.89
CA VAL A 931 -9.01 29.42 11.56
C VAL A 931 -9.28 30.55 10.54
N ALA A 932 -8.39 30.76 9.57
CA ALA A 932 -8.60 31.77 8.52
C ALA A 932 -9.86 31.48 7.68
N HIS A 933 -10.29 30.22 7.59
CA HIS A 933 -11.52 29.86 6.89
C HIS A 933 -12.79 30.46 7.52
N GLN A 934 -12.76 30.83 8.81
CA GLN A 934 -13.90 31.49 9.47
C GLN A 934 -14.26 32.84 8.84
N TRP A 935 -13.27 33.55 8.28
CA TRP A 935 -13.50 34.70 7.40
C TRP A 935 -13.65 34.25 5.95
N TRP A 936 -12.65 33.52 5.44
CA TRP A 936 -12.54 33.19 4.03
C TRP A 936 -13.12 31.81 3.71
N GLY A 937 -14.36 31.81 3.24
CA GLY A 937 -15.13 30.61 2.92
C GLY A 937 -16.41 30.48 3.74
N HIS A 938 -16.46 31.10 4.93
CA HIS A 938 -17.65 31.10 5.80
C HIS A 938 -18.27 32.48 6.08
N SER A 939 -17.52 33.59 5.90
CA SER A 939 -18.08 34.95 5.94
C SER A 939 -18.08 35.60 4.56
N VAL A 940 -17.02 35.32 3.79
CA VAL A 940 -16.91 35.70 2.38
C VAL A 940 -16.69 34.42 1.59
N GLU A 941 -17.71 33.97 0.87
CA GLU A 941 -17.60 32.81 -0.01
C GLU A 941 -17.23 33.27 -1.42
N PRO A 942 -16.15 32.75 -2.04
CA PRO A 942 -15.95 32.96 -3.46
C PRO A 942 -17.11 32.30 -4.22
N PRO A 943 -17.59 32.89 -5.33
CA PRO A 943 -18.72 32.37 -6.08
C PRO A 943 -18.55 30.86 -6.37
N GLN A 944 -19.63 30.08 -6.19
CA GLN A 944 -19.63 28.60 -6.08
C GLN A 944 -18.77 27.85 -7.11
N ALA A 945 -18.60 28.41 -8.31
CA ALA A 945 -17.75 27.84 -9.34
C ALA A 945 -16.22 27.90 -9.05
N ARG A 946 -15.80 28.47 -7.91
CA ARG A 946 -14.41 28.40 -7.41
C ARG A 946 -14.14 27.29 -6.39
N LYS A 947 -15.12 26.47 -5.98
CA LYS A 947 -14.86 25.34 -5.08
C LYS A 947 -14.88 24.00 -5.82
N PRO A 948 -13.72 23.32 -6.02
CA PRO A 948 -13.75 21.88 -6.27
C PRO A 948 -14.11 21.18 -4.94
N PRO A 949 -15.01 20.19 -4.91
CA PRO A 949 -15.28 19.44 -3.69
C PRO A 949 -14.28 18.29 -3.55
N ALA A 950 -13.79 18.14 -2.31
CA ALA A 950 -12.66 17.34 -1.85
C ALA A 950 -11.28 17.94 -2.17
N GLY A 951 -10.82 18.81 -1.27
CA GLY A 951 -9.41 19.22 -1.12
C GLY A 951 -8.73 19.69 -2.40
N GLY A 952 -8.77 20.99 -2.70
CA GLY A 952 -7.89 21.52 -3.74
C GLY A 952 -8.02 23.01 -4.10
N ILE A 953 -7.09 23.81 -3.56
CA ILE A 953 -6.26 24.78 -4.30
C ILE A 953 -6.87 26.13 -4.75
N ALA A 954 -8.16 26.30 -5.01
CA ALA A 954 -8.62 27.61 -5.54
C ALA A 954 -8.69 28.75 -4.49
N GLY A 955 -8.81 28.41 -3.20
CA GLY A 955 -8.71 29.39 -2.12
C GLY A 955 -7.27 29.76 -1.76
N GLU A 956 -6.28 28.94 -2.12
CA GLU A 956 -4.93 29.02 -1.56
C GLU A 956 -4.11 30.20 -2.12
N GLY A 957 -4.39 30.66 -3.34
CA GLY A 957 -3.56 31.64 -4.06
C GLY A 957 -3.53 33.05 -3.46
N CYS A 958 -4.63 33.57 -2.93
CA CYS A 958 -4.65 34.87 -2.23
C CYS A 958 -4.17 34.76 -0.77
N ARG A 959 -3.97 33.55 -0.25
CA ARG A 959 -3.79 33.26 1.19
C ARG A 959 -2.34 33.05 1.61
N ALA A 960 -1.41 32.86 0.67
CA ALA A 960 0.03 32.67 0.93
C ALA A 960 0.88 33.96 0.77
N GLY A 961 0.27 35.10 0.40
CA GLY A 961 0.94 36.36 0.13
C GLY A 961 1.38 37.11 1.39
N GLY A 962 2.36 36.58 2.12
CA GLY A 962 2.89 37.19 3.34
C GLY A 962 4.35 36.86 3.57
N GLY A 963 5.21 37.07 2.56
CA GLY A 963 6.67 37.01 2.73
C GLY A 963 7.44 36.39 1.56
N ALA A 964 7.79 37.20 0.56
CA ALA A 964 9.03 37.13 -0.24
C ALA A 964 8.91 38.09 -1.44
N ILE A 965 9.70 39.18 -1.43
CA ILE A 965 9.81 40.13 -2.55
C ILE A 965 10.97 39.68 -3.45
N GLY A 966 10.72 39.47 -4.74
CA GLY A 966 11.76 39.29 -5.77
C GLY A 966 11.17 39.02 -7.17
N PRO A 967 11.71 39.59 -8.27
CA PRO A 967 10.87 40.14 -9.33
C PRO A 967 10.75 39.24 -10.56
N ARG A 968 9.53 39.12 -11.12
CA ARG A 968 9.28 39.20 -12.57
C ARG A 968 7.79 39.31 -12.92
N ARG A 969 7.53 40.16 -13.91
CA ARG A 969 6.25 40.76 -14.30
C ARG A 969 5.31 39.78 -15.02
N GLY A 970 4.07 39.73 -14.55
CA GLY A 970 2.88 39.25 -15.27
C GLY A 970 1.65 39.73 -14.50
N ARG A 971 0.94 40.73 -15.04
CA ARG A 971 -0.07 41.53 -14.31
C ARG A 971 -1.30 40.70 -13.92
N CYS A 972 -1.51 40.47 -12.62
CA CYS A 972 -2.83 40.22 -12.04
C CYS A 972 -3.37 41.54 -11.49
N GLY A 973 -4.43 42.06 -12.13
CA GLY A 973 -5.14 43.24 -11.66
C GLY A 973 -6.25 42.86 -10.69
N CYS A 974 -5.98 43.04 -9.40
CA CYS A 974 -6.99 43.30 -8.36
C CYS A 974 -6.31 44.17 -7.28
N HIS A 975 -6.41 45.49 -7.43
CA HIS A 975 -6.32 46.40 -6.29
C HIS A 975 -7.67 46.30 -5.53
N PRO A 976 -7.62 46.24 -4.20
CA PRO A 976 -7.77 47.49 -3.46
C PRO A 976 -6.61 47.71 -2.48
N ARG A 977 -6.34 48.97 -2.18
CA ARG A 977 -5.50 49.35 -1.03
C ARG A 977 -6.19 48.82 0.23
N LEU A 978 -5.55 47.87 0.92
CA LEU A 978 -5.57 47.62 2.36
C LEU A 978 -4.43 46.66 2.70
#